data_AF-A0A6J7P1T1-F1
#
_entry.id   AF-A0A6J7P1T1-F1
#
_cell.length_a   1.000
_cell.length_b   1.000
_cell.length_c   1.000
_cell.angle_alpha   90.00
_cell.angle_beta   90.00
_cell.angle_gamma   90.00
#
_symmetry.space_group_name_H-M   'P 1'
#
loop_
_entity.id
_entity.type
_entity.pdbx_description
1 polymer ?
#
loop_
_entity_poly.entity_id
_entity_poly.type
_entity_poly.pdbx_seq_one_letter_code
_entity_poly.pdbx_strand_id
1 'polypeptide(L)'
;MFSWRKVSLILLTSSVLVFSLITTSFAVDTAPLPNGAPGGPAFSPPDDPEVIKDARSILRGMEPSTSNNAMVYFDQNQVNFKSFISLEKQSAGGASSGAVICLSPSDPKCVTALADSSFQQIKYDVAMGSCEARQIAACIKSLTLIKSDGTKVKADPVTRIYSKTSPGWASTFSSKTNSGYPGSDGPWIWRINDGGKSTDYLILGLVSALFNRPSGTSSWDASEKSLRLSIYPVKKFESPMLVEGSSVTGCLAVDTGICYQRIAFAQNLRFALDVRIPKVITGWLNGRLEKPAAYTETYNDDYSELIVEADPLEEIMTGKWLPNTGAVSTYLDESKRALTAGVGKNLDIAGVDPDDQNSVRYYSSMATQFNNTALTNSLSWRLNTTSSGAQTFASSCQKSDGVQGIVTSNASVYEPGSPKWDGNEGTLAYKIAAPTYKSDGKTENVGRYAFTMRADLIKCVYGMSKLPAYANIEVTYDGSGEKKTASVILGSNKDWVNLHADNFTYTDAPPTVSVKLEGWVKSTSAVAPKSPVNPGNQATVQQPPVPASGKATITCIKGTTKKQVTGVKPQCPSGYKMQNAPVAQQAKITVTCTKGTTKKTVTGVKPQCPAGYKMSTPTPAKNPAAPVQPADQKPDSPADMPVPQAPAGQPGVPNQPGAPQFDPNADITITCTKGTESKQVTGKSPVQCPSGYQMKPMGPGQPGAPGQPLDPVQPGLPQQPAK
;
A
#
# COMPACT_ATOMS: atom_id res chain seq x y z
N MET A 1 7.06 74.86 25.46
CA MET A 1 7.06 74.75 23.99
C MET A 1 7.69 73.43 23.60
N PHE A 2 6.96 72.63 22.81
CA PHE A 2 7.33 71.43 22.05
C PHE A 2 8.42 70.46 22.56
N SER A 3 7.97 69.24 22.90
CA SER A 3 8.38 67.96 22.30
C SER A 3 8.34 66.83 23.34
N TRP A 4 7.32 65.96 23.26
CA TRP A 4 7.22 64.77 24.10
C TRP A 4 7.44 63.51 23.25
N ARG A 5 8.62 62.90 23.41
CA ARG A 5 8.86 61.48 23.10
C ARG A 5 8.27 60.64 24.24
N LYS A 6 7.32 59.77 23.92
CA LYS A 6 6.86 58.72 24.84
C LYS A 6 7.87 57.56 24.80
N VAL A 7 8.51 57.32 25.94
CA VAL A 7 9.09 56.03 26.33
C VAL A 7 7.97 55.28 27.05
N SER A 8 7.62 54.08 26.60
CA SER A 8 6.71 53.19 27.34
C SER A 8 7.45 51.91 27.75
N LEU A 9 7.42 51.73 29.05
CA LEU A 9 7.97 50.66 29.86
C LEU A 9 7.28 49.32 29.55
N ILE A 10 8.10 48.28 29.49
CA ILE A 10 7.73 46.87 29.29
C ILE A 10 6.97 46.37 30.53
N LEU A 11 5.74 45.87 30.35
CA LEU A 11 5.10 44.91 31.25
C LEU A 11 4.89 43.61 30.47
N LEU A 12 5.68 42.58 30.82
CA LEU A 12 5.46 41.20 30.39
C LEU A 12 4.29 40.61 31.19
N THR A 13 3.14 40.43 30.54
CA THR A 13 2.09 39.52 31.00
C THR A 13 2.12 38.27 30.13
N SER A 14 2.58 37.16 30.71
CA SER A 14 2.52 35.82 30.12
C SER A 14 1.06 35.44 29.84
N SER A 15 0.66 35.51 28.58
CA SER A 15 -0.55 34.86 28.08
C SER A 15 -0.17 33.48 27.57
N VAL A 16 -0.68 32.45 28.24
CA VAL A 16 -0.55 31.05 27.86
C VAL A 16 -1.22 30.85 26.51
N LEU A 17 -0.42 30.74 25.45
CA LEU A 17 -0.84 30.30 24.13
C LEU A 17 -1.13 28.79 24.19
N VAL A 18 -2.40 28.45 24.38
CA VAL A 18 -2.91 27.10 24.15
C VAL A 18 -2.83 26.84 22.65
N PHE A 19 -1.78 26.15 22.20
CA PHE A 19 -1.74 25.55 20.87
C PHE A 19 -2.83 24.48 20.79
N SER A 20 -3.98 24.86 20.23
CA SER A 20 -4.97 23.88 19.79
C SER A 20 -4.42 23.23 18.53
N LEU A 21 -3.81 22.05 18.69
CA LEU A 21 -3.48 21.15 17.60
C LEU A 21 -4.80 20.62 17.02
N ILE A 22 -5.26 21.26 15.94
CA ILE A 22 -6.40 20.79 15.16
C ILE A 22 -5.92 19.58 14.36
N THR A 23 -6.43 18.40 14.72
CA THR A 23 -6.18 17.14 14.01
C THR A 23 -7.08 17.06 12.78
N THR A 24 -6.50 17.09 11.59
CA THR A 24 -7.20 16.77 10.34
C THR A 24 -7.41 15.25 10.28
N SER A 25 -8.65 14.81 10.50
CA SER A 25 -9.07 13.42 10.23
C SER A 25 -9.62 13.39 8.82
N PHE A 26 -9.08 12.52 7.97
CA PHE A 26 -9.50 12.39 6.58
C PHE A 26 -10.76 11.54 6.49
N ALA A 27 -11.91 12.15 6.78
CA ALA A 27 -13.10 11.78 6.05
C ALA A 27 -12.98 12.48 4.70
N VAL A 28 -12.71 11.72 3.63
CA VAL A 28 -13.20 12.16 2.32
C VAL A 28 -14.71 12.08 2.48
N ASP A 29 -15.32 13.20 2.88
CA ASP A 29 -16.72 13.43 2.60
C ASP A 29 -16.86 13.13 1.12
N THR A 30 -17.56 12.05 0.79
CA THR A 30 -18.24 12.00 -0.49
C THR A 30 -19.08 13.26 -0.50
N ALA A 31 -18.59 14.32 -1.16
CA ALA A 31 -19.40 15.48 -1.48
C ALA A 31 -20.75 14.92 -1.98
N PRO A 32 -21.89 15.38 -1.44
CA PRO A 32 -23.17 14.97 -1.97
C PRO A 32 -23.10 15.18 -3.47
N LEU A 33 -23.34 14.11 -4.24
CA LEU A 33 -23.39 14.22 -5.69
C LEU A 33 -24.25 15.45 -6.03
N PRO A 34 -23.73 16.42 -6.80
CA PRO A 34 -24.52 17.56 -7.17
C PRO A 34 -25.67 17.02 -8.04
N ASN A 35 -26.87 17.11 -7.48
CA ASN A 35 -28.12 16.53 -7.97
C ASN A 35 -28.13 14.99 -7.94
N GLY A 36 -28.90 14.44 -7.00
CA GLY A 36 -29.41 13.09 -7.14
C GLY A 36 -30.03 12.93 -8.53
N ALA A 37 -29.58 11.92 -9.26
CA ALA A 37 -30.31 11.46 -10.43
C ALA A 37 -31.79 11.26 -10.02
N PRO A 38 -32.76 11.66 -10.88
CA PRO A 38 -34.17 11.49 -10.55
C PRO A 38 -34.41 10.04 -10.15
N GLY A 39 -35.10 9.85 -9.01
CA GLY A 39 -35.37 8.56 -8.40
C GLY A 39 -36.15 7.62 -9.31
N GLY A 40 -35.44 6.96 -10.21
CA GLY A 40 -35.86 5.69 -10.78
C GLY A 40 -35.88 4.63 -9.67
N PRO A 41 -36.64 3.54 -9.84
CA PRO A 41 -36.66 2.44 -8.88
C PRO A 41 -35.22 2.00 -8.59
N ALA A 42 -34.88 1.85 -7.31
CA ALA A 42 -33.57 1.37 -6.89
C ALA A 42 -33.35 -0.02 -7.50
N PHE A 43 -32.57 -0.07 -8.57
CA PHE A 43 -32.15 -1.31 -9.19
C PHE A 43 -31.03 -1.90 -8.34
N SER A 44 -31.24 -3.12 -7.85
CA SER A 44 -30.22 -3.90 -7.15
C SER A 44 -30.06 -5.23 -7.87
N PRO A 45 -28.83 -5.69 -8.16
CA PRO A 45 -28.58 -7.06 -8.57
C PRO A 45 -29.21 -8.04 -7.56
N PRO A 46 -29.61 -9.24 -8.00
CA PRO A 46 -30.06 -10.30 -7.09
C PRO A 46 -29.01 -10.56 -5.99
N ASP A 47 -29.47 -10.89 -4.78
CA ASP A 47 -28.57 -11.32 -3.71
C ASP A 47 -27.81 -12.58 -4.15
N ASP A 48 -26.49 -12.53 -4.01
CA ASP A 48 -25.58 -13.57 -4.45
C ASP A 48 -24.55 -13.84 -3.35
N PRO A 49 -24.48 -15.07 -2.80
CA PRO A 49 -23.62 -15.38 -1.66
C PRO A 49 -22.12 -15.36 -1.99
N GLU A 50 -21.73 -15.38 -3.27
CA GLU A 50 -20.33 -15.26 -3.67
C GLU A 50 -19.84 -13.80 -3.67
N VAL A 51 -20.77 -12.83 -3.65
CA VAL A 51 -20.45 -11.40 -3.67
C VAL A 51 -20.10 -10.93 -2.27
N ILE A 52 -18.89 -10.39 -2.13
CA ILE A 52 -18.44 -9.82 -0.85
C ILE A 52 -19.19 -8.51 -0.60
N LYS A 53 -19.83 -8.43 0.57
CA LYS A 53 -20.42 -7.20 1.11
C LYS A 53 -19.37 -6.45 1.95
N ASP A 54 -19.30 -5.13 1.81
CA ASP A 54 -18.49 -4.27 2.69
C ASP A 54 -19.06 -4.23 4.11
N ALA A 55 -18.27 -3.76 5.08
CA ALA A 55 -18.66 -3.75 6.49
C ALA A 55 -19.98 -3.00 6.75
N ARG A 56 -20.19 -1.86 6.08
CA ARG A 56 -21.41 -1.05 6.24
C ARG A 56 -22.63 -1.79 5.69
N SER A 57 -22.50 -2.42 4.53
CA SER A 57 -23.56 -3.24 3.94
C SER A 57 -23.94 -4.44 4.81
N ILE A 58 -22.95 -5.11 5.43
CA ILE A 58 -23.21 -6.20 6.38
C ILE A 58 -23.99 -5.67 7.59
N LEU A 59 -23.55 -4.53 8.17
CA LEU A 59 -24.18 -3.91 9.34
C LEU A 59 -25.61 -3.43 9.08
N ARG A 60 -25.88 -2.84 7.92
CA ARG A 60 -27.25 -2.47 7.51
C ARG A 60 -28.18 -3.68 7.44
N GLY A 61 -27.67 -4.84 7.03
CA GLY A 61 -28.43 -6.09 7.03
C GLY A 61 -28.79 -6.64 8.41
N MET A 62 -28.22 -6.08 9.49
CA MET A 62 -28.47 -6.49 10.87
C MET A 62 -28.78 -5.31 11.79
N GLU A 63 -29.41 -4.26 11.27
CA GLU A 63 -29.83 -3.11 12.08
C GLU A 63 -30.76 -3.56 13.23
N PRO A 64 -30.50 -3.17 14.49
CA PRO A 64 -31.34 -3.56 15.61
C PRO A 64 -32.75 -2.98 15.51
N SER A 65 -33.72 -3.71 16.08
CA SER A 65 -35.09 -3.22 16.22
C SER A 65 -35.18 -2.04 17.19
N THR A 66 -34.33 -2.01 18.22
CA THR A 66 -34.23 -0.91 19.19
C THR A 66 -33.69 0.38 18.56
N SER A 67 -34.02 1.50 19.18
CA SER A 67 -33.59 2.84 18.77
C SER A 67 -32.36 3.31 19.57
N ASN A 68 -31.74 4.40 19.12
CA ASN A 68 -30.58 5.02 19.76
C ASN A 68 -29.34 4.12 19.82
N ASN A 69 -29.10 3.35 18.77
CA ASN A 69 -27.83 2.68 18.51
C ASN A 69 -27.00 3.47 17.50
N ALA A 70 -25.68 3.28 17.52
CA ALA A 70 -24.76 3.79 16.51
C ALA A 70 -23.99 2.64 15.87
N MET A 71 -23.80 2.72 14.56
CA MET A 71 -23.01 1.74 13.82
C MET A 71 -21.52 2.10 13.96
N VAL A 72 -20.77 1.34 14.74
CA VAL A 72 -19.32 1.55 14.92
C VAL A 72 -18.57 0.47 14.17
N TYR A 73 -17.69 0.87 13.24
CA TYR A 73 -16.87 -0.07 12.47
C TYR A 73 -15.59 0.56 11.96
N PHE A 74 -14.60 -0.30 11.74
CA PHE A 74 -13.27 0.02 11.25
C PHE A 74 -13.07 -0.72 9.93
N ASP A 75 -13.19 0.03 8.84
CA ASP A 75 -13.02 -0.46 7.48
C ASP A 75 -12.53 0.71 6.65
N GLN A 76 -11.72 0.44 5.64
CA GLN A 76 -11.23 1.52 4.79
C GLN A 76 -12.38 2.02 3.92
N ASN A 77 -12.63 3.33 3.96
CA ASN A 77 -13.66 3.93 3.14
C ASN A 77 -13.37 3.66 1.65
N GLN A 78 -14.37 3.10 0.96
CA GLN A 78 -14.33 2.88 -0.48
C GLN A 78 -14.19 4.22 -1.19
N VAL A 79 -13.24 4.32 -2.12
CA VAL A 79 -13.01 5.53 -2.91
C VAL A 79 -13.58 5.40 -4.30
N ASN A 80 -13.78 6.56 -4.93
CA ASN A 80 -14.21 6.64 -6.30
C ASN A 80 -13.15 6.02 -7.25
N PHE A 81 -13.63 5.26 -8.23
CA PHE A 81 -12.82 4.70 -9.31
C PHE A 81 -12.69 5.63 -10.52
N LYS A 82 -13.37 6.78 -10.51
CA LYS A 82 -13.38 7.74 -11.62
C LYS A 82 -12.33 8.82 -11.42
N SER A 83 -11.71 9.25 -12.51
CA SER A 83 -10.90 10.46 -12.53
C SER A 83 -11.80 11.69 -12.59
N PHE A 84 -11.56 12.68 -11.73
CA PHE A 84 -12.26 13.96 -11.76
C PHE A 84 -11.42 15.05 -11.10
N ILE A 85 -11.85 16.29 -11.30
CA ILE A 85 -11.29 17.48 -10.66
C ILE A 85 -12.39 18.11 -9.84
N SER A 86 -12.13 18.42 -8.57
CA SER A 86 -13.03 19.25 -7.75
C SER A 86 -12.38 20.59 -7.44
N LEU A 87 -13.16 21.66 -7.56
CA LEU A 87 -12.81 22.99 -7.06
C LEU A 87 -13.79 23.39 -5.97
N GLU A 88 -13.27 23.87 -4.84
CA GLU A 88 -14.06 24.25 -3.68
C GLU A 88 -13.80 25.70 -3.26
N LYS A 89 -14.86 26.39 -2.82
CA LYS A 89 -14.81 27.80 -2.41
C LYS A 89 -14.23 28.08 -1.02
N GLN A 90 -13.96 27.03 -0.25
CA GLN A 90 -13.46 27.14 1.12
C GLN A 90 -12.07 26.48 1.23
N SER A 91 -11.25 26.96 2.15
CA SER A 91 -10.00 26.30 2.55
C SER A 91 -10.29 25.05 3.40
N ALA A 92 -9.30 24.14 3.52
CA ALA A 92 -9.43 22.89 4.27
C ALA A 92 -10.05 23.07 5.67
N GLY A 93 -11.14 22.33 5.94
CA GLY A 93 -11.83 22.29 7.24
C GLY A 93 -13.10 23.15 7.37
N GLY A 94 -13.49 23.90 6.33
CA GLY A 94 -14.78 24.61 6.27
C GLY A 94 -15.90 23.76 5.65
N ALA A 95 -17.15 23.97 6.07
CA ALA A 95 -18.29 23.35 5.40
C ALA A 95 -18.43 23.89 3.96
N SER A 96 -18.46 23.00 2.95
CA SER A 96 -18.51 23.38 1.54
C SER A 96 -19.77 24.18 1.21
N SER A 97 -19.61 25.43 0.75
CA SER A 97 -20.68 26.31 0.28
C SER A 97 -20.80 26.36 -1.25
N GLY A 98 -20.07 25.50 -1.96
CA GLY A 98 -20.12 25.35 -3.41
C GLY A 98 -18.89 24.62 -3.96
N ALA A 99 -19.13 23.51 -4.66
CA ALA A 99 -18.12 22.73 -5.36
C ALA A 99 -18.42 22.65 -6.87
N VAL A 100 -17.39 22.72 -7.69
CA VAL A 100 -17.47 22.46 -9.14
C VAL A 100 -16.71 21.17 -9.43
N ILE A 101 -17.38 20.21 -10.06
CA ILE A 101 -16.76 18.96 -10.52
C ILE A 101 -16.56 19.02 -12.02
N CYS A 102 -15.36 18.66 -12.47
CA CYS A 102 -14.94 18.68 -13.87
C CYS A 102 -14.36 17.32 -14.28
N LEU A 103 -14.58 16.93 -15.53
CA LEU A 103 -14.07 15.64 -16.04
C LEU A 103 -12.65 15.75 -16.62
N SER A 104 -12.21 16.96 -16.94
CA SER A 104 -10.87 17.22 -17.47
C SER A 104 -10.41 18.65 -17.15
N PRO A 105 -9.10 18.93 -17.19
CA PRO A 105 -8.58 20.28 -17.01
C PRO A 105 -9.09 21.30 -18.04
N SER A 106 -9.49 20.82 -19.22
CA SER A 106 -10.01 21.64 -20.32
C SER A 106 -11.53 21.81 -20.31
N ASP A 107 -12.24 21.25 -19.31
CA ASP A 107 -13.67 21.47 -19.15
C ASP A 107 -13.93 22.99 -18.95
N PRO A 108 -14.79 23.63 -19.76
CA PRO A 108 -15.07 25.07 -19.64
C PRO A 108 -15.45 25.48 -18.21
N LYS A 109 -16.15 24.62 -17.46
CA LYS A 109 -16.51 24.90 -16.06
C LYS A 109 -15.26 24.98 -15.17
N CYS A 110 -14.28 24.10 -15.41
CA CYS A 110 -13.00 24.10 -14.70
C CYS A 110 -12.20 25.36 -15.02
N VAL A 111 -12.12 25.72 -16.30
CA VAL A 111 -11.36 26.88 -16.76
C VAL A 111 -11.93 28.17 -16.15
N THR A 112 -13.26 28.31 -16.14
CA THR A 112 -13.92 29.45 -15.48
C THR A 112 -13.71 29.44 -13.96
N ALA A 113 -13.88 28.29 -13.30
CA ALA A 113 -13.72 28.19 -11.85
C ALA A 113 -12.28 28.45 -11.37
N LEU A 114 -11.28 28.03 -12.15
CA LEU A 114 -9.86 28.29 -11.85
C LEU A 114 -9.52 29.78 -11.85
N ALA A 115 -10.18 30.57 -12.71
CA ALA A 115 -10.01 32.02 -12.79
C ALA A 115 -10.75 32.78 -11.67
N ASP A 116 -11.74 32.15 -11.04
CA ASP A 116 -12.51 32.73 -9.95
C ASP A 116 -11.73 32.61 -8.62
N SER A 117 -11.42 33.76 -8.02
CA SER A 117 -10.67 33.85 -6.77
C SER A 117 -11.44 33.33 -5.55
N SER A 118 -12.75 33.11 -5.66
CA SER A 118 -13.55 32.50 -4.59
C SER A 118 -13.24 31.01 -4.41
N PHE A 119 -12.72 30.33 -5.42
CA PHE A 119 -12.22 28.95 -5.27
C PHE A 119 -10.84 28.95 -4.62
N GLN A 120 -10.73 28.26 -3.49
CA GLN A 120 -9.53 28.27 -2.64
C GLN A 120 -8.86 26.89 -2.56
N GLN A 121 -9.52 25.86 -3.08
CA GLN A 121 -8.98 24.51 -3.13
C GLN A 121 -9.27 23.88 -4.51
N ILE A 122 -8.29 23.14 -5.04
CA ILE A 122 -8.46 22.26 -6.18
C ILE A 122 -7.88 20.88 -5.87
N LYS A 123 -8.65 19.84 -6.17
CA LYS A 123 -8.23 18.44 -6.03
C LYS A 123 -8.30 17.75 -7.39
N TYR A 124 -7.23 17.04 -7.72
CA TYR A 124 -7.21 16.10 -8.85
C TYR A 124 -7.24 14.69 -8.26
N ASP A 125 -8.34 13.97 -8.47
CA ASP A 125 -8.42 12.54 -8.21
C ASP A 125 -8.22 11.82 -9.55
N VAL A 126 -7.10 11.10 -9.69
CA VAL A 126 -6.71 10.45 -10.95
C VAL A 126 -6.73 8.94 -10.83
N ALA A 127 -7.66 8.31 -11.54
CA ALA A 127 -7.71 6.87 -11.68
C ALA A 127 -6.62 6.41 -12.66
N MET A 128 -5.86 5.40 -12.23
CA MET A 128 -4.82 4.75 -13.02
C MET A 128 -5.46 3.78 -14.02
N GLY A 129 -5.08 3.93 -15.28
CA GLY A 129 -5.36 2.95 -16.32
C GLY A 129 -4.14 2.12 -16.69
N SER A 130 -4.19 1.45 -17.85
CA SER A 130 -3.02 0.76 -18.41
C SER A 130 -1.98 1.77 -18.90
N CYS A 131 -0.70 1.53 -18.61
CA CYS A 131 0.40 2.33 -19.16
C CYS A 131 0.52 2.24 -20.69
N GLU A 132 -0.03 1.19 -21.31
CA GLU A 132 -0.10 1.04 -22.76
C GLU A 132 -1.15 1.99 -23.37
N ALA A 133 -2.24 2.24 -22.64
CA ALA A 133 -3.31 3.13 -23.08
C ALA A 133 -2.95 4.61 -22.90
N ARG A 134 -2.15 4.95 -21.87
CA ARG A 134 -1.75 6.34 -21.62
C ARG A 134 -0.35 6.42 -21.00
N GLN A 135 0.62 6.78 -21.83
CA GLN A 135 2.04 6.79 -21.44
C GLN A 135 2.43 7.95 -20.51
N ILE A 136 1.68 9.06 -20.53
CA ILE A 136 1.98 10.29 -19.75
C ILE A 136 1.01 10.41 -18.57
N ALA A 137 0.94 9.38 -17.73
CA ALA A 137 0.08 9.33 -16.56
C ALA A 137 0.65 8.41 -15.47
N ALA A 138 0.12 8.56 -14.25
CA ALA A 138 0.18 7.49 -13.26
C ALA A 138 -0.64 6.31 -13.78
N CYS A 139 -0.08 5.09 -13.80
CA CYS A 139 -0.68 3.97 -14.50
C CYS A 139 -0.22 2.61 -13.96
N ILE A 140 -1.01 1.58 -14.21
CA ILE A 140 -0.66 0.18 -13.96
C ILE A 140 0.09 -0.34 -15.19
N LYS A 141 1.34 -0.76 -14.98
CA LYS A 141 2.20 -1.31 -16.04
C LYS A 141 1.99 -2.80 -16.21
N SER A 142 1.86 -3.53 -15.11
CA SER A 142 1.47 -4.94 -15.17
C SER A 142 0.89 -5.45 -13.86
N LEU A 143 -0.02 -6.41 -14.00
CA LEU A 143 -0.42 -7.34 -12.94
C LEU A 143 0.06 -8.74 -13.35
N THR A 144 0.69 -9.47 -12.43
CA THR A 144 1.17 -10.84 -12.68
C THR A 144 0.78 -11.74 -11.52
N LEU A 145 0.16 -12.89 -11.82
CA LEU A 145 -0.02 -13.98 -10.86
C LEU A 145 1.25 -14.83 -10.80
N ILE A 146 1.77 -15.04 -9.60
CA ILE A 146 2.86 -15.97 -9.32
C ILE A 146 2.23 -17.23 -8.73
N LYS A 147 2.30 -18.35 -9.45
CA LYS A 147 1.78 -19.65 -9.00
C LYS A 147 2.70 -20.25 -7.93
N SER A 148 2.20 -21.25 -7.21
CA SER A 148 2.95 -21.93 -6.14
C SER A 148 4.25 -22.61 -6.61
N ASP A 149 4.36 -22.97 -7.89
CA ASP A 149 5.57 -23.52 -8.50
C ASP A 149 6.58 -22.44 -8.96
N GLY A 150 6.24 -21.16 -8.78
CA GLY A 150 7.02 -20.00 -9.19
C GLY A 150 6.78 -19.56 -10.63
N THR A 151 5.94 -20.26 -11.40
CA THR A 151 5.56 -19.81 -12.75
C THR A 151 4.76 -18.51 -12.68
N LYS A 152 4.95 -17.64 -13.67
CA LYS A 152 4.34 -16.32 -13.72
C LYS A 152 3.33 -16.26 -14.87
N VAL A 153 2.13 -15.78 -14.58
CA VAL A 153 1.07 -15.52 -15.56
C VAL A 153 0.76 -14.03 -15.55
N LYS A 154 1.16 -13.33 -16.61
CA LYS A 154 0.85 -11.91 -16.77
C LYS A 154 -0.65 -11.76 -17.08
N ALA A 155 -1.28 -10.75 -16.50
CA ALA A 155 -2.66 -10.40 -16.80
C ALA A 155 -2.75 -9.58 -18.09
N ASP A 156 -3.79 -9.81 -18.87
CA ASP A 156 -4.12 -9.04 -20.07
C ASP A 156 -5.04 -7.86 -19.69
N PRO A 157 -4.76 -6.62 -20.11
CA PRO A 157 -5.70 -5.51 -19.97
C PRO A 157 -6.84 -5.68 -20.98
N VAL A 158 -8.05 -6.01 -20.51
CA VAL A 158 -9.17 -6.43 -21.38
C VAL A 158 -10.08 -5.27 -21.75
N THR A 159 -10.49 -4.47 -20.78
CA THR A 159 -11.51 -3.42 -21.00
C THR A 159 -11.32 -2.27 -20.05
N ARG A 160 -11.31 -1.05 -20.59
CA ARG A 160 -11.38 0.20 -19.83
C ARG A 160 -12.80 0.43 -19.35
N ILE A 161 -12.97 0.79 -18.08
CA ILE A 161 -14.27 1.17 -17.51
C ILE A 161 -14.37 2.68 -17.32
N TYR A 162 -15.60 3.19 -17.22
CA TYR A 162 -15.89 4.62 -17.06
C TYR A 162 -15.45 5.51 -18.23
N SER A 163 -15.59 5.02 -19.46
CA SER A 163 -15.07 5.74 -20.62
C SER A 163 -15.69 7.12 -20.84
N LYS A 164 -16.97 7.32 -20.48
CA LYS A 164 -17.71 8.57 -20.67
C LYS A 164 -17.52 9.55 -19.50
N THR A 165 -17.43 9.01 -18.28
CA THR A 165 -17.39 9.77 -17.02
C THR A 165 -15.98 9.91 -16.45
N SER A 166 -14.98 9.27 -17.07
CA SER A 166 -13.56 9.38 -16.74
C SER A 166 -12.71 9.38 -18.03
N PRO A 167 -12.79 10.43 -18.87
CA PRO A 167 -12.17 10.45 -20.20
C PRO A 167 -10.62 10.46 -20.18
N GLY A 168 -10.01 10.77 -19.03
CA GLY A 168 -8.56 10.83 -18.87
C GLY A 168 -7.92 12.10 -19.44
N TRP A 169 -6.71 12.44 -18.99
CA TRP A 169 -5.93 13.58 -19.49
C TRP A 169 -4.42 13.34 -19.34
N ALA A 170 -3.62 14.07 -20.10
CA ALA A 170 -2.15 13.98 -20.01
C ALA A 170 -1.63 14.70 -18.76
N SER A 171 -0.53 14.19 -18.19
CA SER A 171 0.13 14.86 -17.06
C SER A 171 0.83 16.15 -17.48
N THR A 172 0.81 17.13 -16.58
CA THR A 172 1.68 18.32 -16.61
C THR A 172 2.64 18.35 -15.41
N PHE A 173 2.67 17.25 -14.64
CA PHE A 173 3.37 17.19 -13.37
C PHE A 173 4.88 17.31 -13.56
N SER A 174 5.51 18.17 -12.75
CA SER A 174 6.95 18.23 -12.60
C SER A 174 7.36 18.02 -11.15
N SER A 175 8.20 17.01 -10.89
CA SER A 175 8.73 16.72 -9.55
C SER A 175 9.71 17.80 -9.08
N LYS A 176 10.43 18.42 -10.01
CA LYS A 176 11.45 19.45 -9.73
C LYS A 176 10.83 20.70 -9.11
N THR A 177 9.71 21.15 -9.65
CA THR A 177 8.98 22.33 -9.17
C THR A 177 7.81 21.98 -8.25
N ASN A 178 7.51 20.67 -8.09
CA ASN A 178 6.33 20.16 -7.41
C ASN A 178 5.02 20.85 -7.87
N SER A 179 4.91 21.07 -9.18
CA SER A 179 3.80 21.80 -9.80
C SER A 179 3.14 20.98 -10.91
N GLY A 180 2.03 21.50 -11.44
CA GLY A 180 1.20 20.79 -12.41
C GLY A 180 0.37 19.67 -11.76
N TYR A 181 -0.26 18.84 -12.58
CA TYR A 181 -1.14 17.77 -12.13
C TYR A 181 -0.78 16.41 -12.74
N PRO A 182 -1.01 15.31 -12.01
CA PRO A 182 -0.79 13.98 -12.56
C PRO A 182 -1.77 13.73 -13.71
N GLY A 183 -1.30 12.98 -14.71
CA GLY A 183 -2.15 12.51 -15.80
C GLY A 183 -3.09 11.43 -15.30
N SER A 184 -4.24 11.29 -15.94
CA SER A 184 -5.28 10.34 -15.54
C SER A 184 -5.75 9.50 -16.71
N ASP A 185 -6.29 8.33 -16.40
CA ASP A 185 -7.06 7.53 -17.35
C ASP A 185 -8.40 7.10 -16.73
N GLY A 186 -8.81 5.86 -16.95
CA GLY A 186 -9.88 5.18 -16.22
C GLY A 186 -9.39 3.80 -15.81
N PRO A 187 -10.04 3.13 -14.85
CA PRO A 187 -9.66 1.79 -14.44
C PRO A 187 -9.81 0.80 -15.60
N TRP A 188 -9.11 -0.33 -15.49
CA TRP A 188 -9.20 -1.43 -16.45
C TRP A 188 -9.53 -2.74 -15.75
N ILE A 189 -10.20 -3.62 -16.49
CA ILE A 189 -10.31 -5.04 -16.17
C ILE A 189 -9.05 -5.73 -16.65
N TRP A 190 -8.39 -6.42 -15.72
CA TRP A 190 -7.19 -7.21 -15.93
C TRP A 190 -7.55 -8.68 -15.82
N ARG A 191 -7.33 -9.46 -16.88
CA ARG A 191 -7.68 -10.89 -16.91
C ARG A 191 -6.45 -11.75 -16.75
N ILE A 192 -6.47 -12.65 -15.78
CA ILE A 192 -5.46 -13.70 -15.65
C ILE A 192 -6.03 -14.98 -16.22
N ASN A 193 -5.33 -15.56 -17.19
CA ASN A 193 -5.64 -16.84 -17.83
C ASN A 193 -4.64 -17.90 -17.35
N ASP A 194 -5.03 -18.76 -16.41
CA ASP A 194 -4.08 -19.66 -15.73
C ASP A 194 -3.97 -21.07 -16.35
N GLY A 195 -4.50 -21.27 -17.55
CA GLY A 195 -4.47 -22.55 -18.28
C GLY A 195 -5.69 -23.45 -18.01
N GLY A 196 -6.63 -23.02 -17.17
CA GLY A 196 -7.93 -23.68 -16.99
C GLY A 196 -9.04 -22.77 -16.51
N LYS A 197 -8.71 -21.60 -15.94
CA LYS A 197 -9.65 -20.59 -15.45
C LYS A 197 -9.20 -19.19 -15.86
N SER A 198 -10.16 -18.38 -16.31
CA SER A 198 -10.00 -16.94 -16.47
C SER A 198 -10.61 -16.25 -15.27
N THR A 199 -9.85 -15.36 -14.62
CA THR A 199 -10.38 -14.51 -13.53
C THR A 199 -10.13 -13.05 -13.88
N ASP A 200 -11.19 -12.25 -13.80
CA ASP A 200 -11.14 -10.80 -14.01
C ASP A 200 -10.84 -10.09 -12.69
N TYR A 201 -9.93 -9.13 -12.76
CA TYR A 201 -9.55 -8.28 -11.65
C TYR A 201 -9.78 -6.82 -12.02
N LEU A 202 -10.47 -6.08 -11.16
CA LEU A 202 -10.53 -4.64 -11.19
C LEU A 202 -9.47 -4.09 -10.24
N ILE A 203 -8.53 -3.31 -10.77
CA ILE A 203 -7.51 -2.66 -9.97
C ILE A 203 -7.95 -1.22 -9.72
N LEU A 204 -8.16 -0.88 -8.45
CA LEU A 204 -8.22 0.50 -8.02
C LEU A 204 -6.79 1.01 -7.94
N GLY A 205 -6.42 1.96 -8.80
CA GLY A 205 -5.27 2.81 -8.57
C GLY A 205 -5.72 4.25 -8.61
N LEU A 206 -5.53 4.98 -7.52
CA LEU A 206 -5.95 6.37 -7.39
C LEU A 206 -4.78 7.19 -6.86
N VAL A 207 -4.38 8.21 -7.62
CA VAL A 207 -3.49 9.25 -7.12
C VAL A 207 -4.32 10.51 -6.91
N SER A 208 -4.24 11.07 -5.70
CA SER A 208 -4.91 12.32 -5.36
C SER A 208 -3.87 13.42 -5.23
N ALA A 209 -4.16 14.59 -5.79
CA ALA A 209 -3.32 15.77 -5.68
C ALA A 209 -4.16 16.97 -5.27
N LEU A 210 -3.97 17.43 -4.05
CA LEU A 210 -4.64 18.59 -3.48
C LEU A 210 -3.74 19.82 -3.58
N PHE A 211 -4.33 20.95 -3.95
CA PHE A 211 -3.68 22.24 -3.95
C PHE A 211 -4.59 23.26 -3.28
N ASN A 212 -4.01 24.08 -2.43
CA ASN A 212 -4.70 25.19 -1.79
C ASN A 212 -4.18 26.50 -2.40
N ARG A 213 -5.05 27.49 -2.54
CA ARG A 213 -4.68 28.85 -2.92
C ARG A 213 -4.42 29.63 -1.64
N PRO A 214 -3.20 30.15 -1.42
CA PRO A 214 -2.95 31.05 -0.30
C PRO A 214 -3.80 32.32 -0.42
N SER A 215 -4.34 32.78 0.71
CA SER A 215 -5.14 34.00 0.78
C SER A 215 -4.41 35.19 0.13
N GLY A 216 -5.07 35.86 -0.81
CA GLY A 216 -4.53 37.03 -1.50
C GLY A 216 -3.55 36.72 -2.64
N THR A 217 -3.39 35.45 -3.03
CA THR A 217 -2.53 35.06 -4.16
C THR A 217 -3.35 34.40 -5.28
N SER A 218 -2.80 34.41 -6.50
CA SER A 218 -3.35 33.66 -7.64
C SER A 218 -2.70 32.28 -7.81
N SER A 219 -1.62 31.99 -7.07
CA SER A 219 -0.86 30.74 -7.15
C SER A 219 -1.53 29.62 -6.36
N TRP A 220 -1.23 28.39 -6.75
CA TRP A 220 -1.71 27.17 -6.12
C TRP A 220 -0.53 26.44 -5.49
N ASP A 221 -0.62 26.19 -4.19
CA ASP A 221 0.40 25.47 -3.43
C ASP A 221 -0.05 24.03 -3.23
N ALA A 222 0.83 23.08 -3.58
CA ALA A 222 0.58 21.67 -3.33
C ALA A 222 0.48 21.44 -1.81
N SER A 223 -0.66 20.92 -1.37
CA SER A 223 -0.93 20.64 0.04
C SER A 223 -0.82 19.16 0.37
N GLU A 224 -1.29 18.29 -0.52
CA GLU A 224 -1.28 16.84 -0.32
C GLU A 224 -1.13 16.08 -1.63
N LYS A 225 -0.43 14.95 -1.57
CA LYS A 225 -0.36 13.95 -2.62
C LYS A 225 -0.51 12.58 -1.98
N SER A 226 -1.51 11.80 -2.40
CA SER A 226 -1.79 10.49 -1.83
C SER A 226 -1.99 9.43 -2.90
N LEU A 227 -1.78 8.16 -2.51
CA LEU A 227 -1.91 6.98 -3.36
C LEU A 227 -2.84 5.99 -2.67
N ARG A 228 -3.77 5.40 -3.43
CA ARG A 228 -4.57 4.25 -3.02
C ARG A 228 -4.50 3.18 -4.10
N LEU A 229 -4.15 1.96 -3.71
CA LEU A 229 -4.04 0.79 -4.57
C LEU A 229 -4.85 -0.35 -3.96
N SER A 230 -5.67 -1.03 -4.76
CA SER A 230 -6.34 -2.26 -4.34
C SER A 230 -6.61 -3.14 -5.54
N ILE A 231 -6.50 -4.45 -5.33
CA ILE A 231 -6.85 -5.45 -6.34
C ILE A 231 -8.15 -6.11 -5.89
N TYR A 232 -9.13 -6.19 -6.79
CA TYR A 232 -10.41 -6.83 -6.53
C TYR A 232 -10.68 -7.89 -7.60
N PRO A 233 -10.81 -9.18 -7.26
CA PRO A 233 -11.42 -10.12 -8.17
C PRO A 233 -12.89 -9.75 -8.34
N VAL A 234 -13.37 -9.77 -9.58
CA VAL A 234 -14.73 -9.34 -9.91
C VAL A 234 -15.44 -10.33 -10.81
N LYS A 235 -16.76 -10.40 -10.68
CA LYS A 235 -17.66 -10.95 -11.70
C LYS A 235 -18.54 -9.87 -12.27
N LYS A 236 -19.12 -10.14 -13.44
CA LYS A 236 -20.04 -9.22 -14.12
C LYS A 236 -21.48 -9.63 -13.86
N PHE A 237 -22.31 -8.64 -13.63
CA PHE A 237 -23.76 -8.74 -13.70
C PHE A 237 -24.24 -7.75 -14.77
N GLU A 238 -24.95 -8.23 -15.78
CA GLU A 238 -25.34 -7.43 -16.94
C GLU A 238 -26.82 -7.02 -16.84
N SER A 239 -27.10 -5.76 -17.12
CA SER A 239 -28.47 -5.23 -17.19
C SER A 239 -28.50 -3.92 -17.95
N PRO A 240 -29.43 -3.73 -18.90
CA PRO A 240 -29.55 -2.48 -19.67
C PRO A 240 -29.94 -1.27 -18.81
N MET A 241 -30.39 -1.48 -17.56
CA MET A 241 -30.72 -0.41 -16.62
C MET A 241 -29.48 0.23 -15.98
N LEU A 242 -28.31 -0.40 -16.10
CA LEU A 242 -27.09 0.07 -15.47
C LEU A 242 -26.47 1.21 -16.28
N VAL A 243 -26.38 2.37 -15.62
CA VAL A 243 -25.78 3.59 -16.17
C VAL A 243 -24.38 3.76 -15.60
N GLU A 244 -23.43 4.03 -16.49
CA GLU A 244 -22.03 4.26 -16.13
C GLU A 244 -21.90 5.31 -15.00
N GLY A 245 -21.16 4.96 -13.97
CA GLY A 245 -20.86 5.85 -12.85
C GLY A 245 -21.98 5.99 -11.81
N SER A 246 -23.11 5.29 -11.98
CA SER A 246 -24.17 5.22 -10.97
C SER A 246 -23.74 4.39 -9.74
N SER A 247 -24.34 4.71 -8.59
CA SER A 247 -24.15 3.95 -7.35
C SER A 247 -25.23 2.88 -7.26
N VAL A 248 -24.83 1.61 -7.32
CA VAL A 248 -25.73 0.45 -7.23
C VAL A 248 -25.23 -0.47 -6.13
N THR A 249 -26.11 -0.82 -5.19
CA THR A 249 -25.79 -1.73 -4.08
C THR A 249 -25.28 -3.07 -4.61
N GLY A 250 -24.21 -3.59 -4.03
CA GLY A 250 -23.59 -4.85 -4.48
C GLY A 250 -22.66 -4.71 -5.69
N CYS A 251 -22.58 -3.53 -6.31
CA CYS A 251 -21.60 -3.23 -7.35
C CYS A 251 -20.40 -2.49 -6.77
N LEU A 252 -19.20 -2.99 -7.05
CA LEU A 252 -17.94 -2.29 -6.82
C LEU A 252 -17.76 -1.15 -7.82
N ALA A 253 -18.15 -1.39 -9.07
CA ALA A 253 -18.13 -0.40 -10.15
C ALA A 253 -19.30 -0.65 -11.11
N VAL A 254 -19.83 0.42 -11.71
CA VAL A 254 -20.94 0.33 -12.67
C VAL A 254 -20.54 1.01 -13.98
N ASP A 255 -20.43 0.23 -15.04
CA ASP A 255 -20.26 0.72 -16.41
C ASP A 255 -21.58 0.64 -17.17
N THR A 256 -21.63 1.16 -18.40
CA THR A 256 -22.82 1.07 -19.25
C THR A 256 -23.21 -0.40 -19.43
N GLY A 257 -24.37 -0.78 -18.88
CA GLY A 257 -24.90 -2.14 -18.96
C GLY A 257 -24.29 -3.18 -18.02
N ILE A 258 -23.28 -2.82 -17.22
CA ILE A 258 -22.47 -3.80 -16.46
C ILE A 258 -22.23 -3.34 -15.02
N CYS A 259 -22.52 -4.22 -14.07
CA CYS A 259 -22.16 -4.11 -12.67
C CYS A 259 -21.00 -5.07 -12.41
N TYR A 260 -19.86 -4.53 -11.96
CA TYR A 260 -18.74 -5.33 -11.49
C TYR A 260 -18.93 -5.62 -10.01
N GLN A 261 -19.19 -6.87 -9.66
CA GLN A 261 -19.39 -7.30 -8.28
C GLN A 261 -18.10 -7.88 -7.71
N ARG A 262 -17.68 -7.42 -6.53
CA ARG A 262 -16.50 -7.95 -5.83
C ARG A 262 -16.79 -9.38 -5.37
N ILE A 263 -15.89 -10.30 -5.68
CA ILE A 263 -15.93 -11.68 -5.17
C ILE A 263 -14.73 -11.93 -4.25
N ALA A 264 -14.69 -13.10 -3.61
CA ALA A 264 -13.55 -13.50 -2.80
C ALA A 264 -12.31 -13.81 -3.64
N PHE A 265 -11.13 -13.48 -3.10
CA PHE A 265 -9.89 -14.05 -3.63
C PHE A 265 -9.91 -15.57 -3.48
N ALA A 266 -9.42 -16.27 -4.51
CA ALA A 266 -9.03 -17.65 -4.32
C ALA A 266 -7.88 -17.74 -3.31
N GLN A 267 -7.76 -18.89 -2.65
CA GLN A 267 -6.70 -19.14 -1.68
C GLN A 267 -5.34 -19.29 -2.39
N ASN A 268 -4.26 -19.04 -1.66
CA ASN A 268 -2.87 -19.28 -2.11
C ASN A 268 -2.47 -18.51 -3.39
N LEU A 269 -2.96 -17.28 -3.54
CA LEU A 269 -2.56 -16.39 -4.63
C LEU A 269 -1.37 -15.51 -4.21
N ARG A 270 -0.48 -15.23 -5.15
CA ARG A 270 0.59 -14.24 -5.00
C ARG A 270 0.62 -13.34 -6.21
N PHE A 271 0.55 -12.03 -6.00
CA PHE A 271 0.56 -11.05 -7.07
C PHE A 271 1.88 -10.28 -7.11
N ALA A 272 2.35 -9.97 -8.31
CA ALA A 272 3.31 -8.91 -8.57
C ALA A 272 2.60 -7.78 -9.31
N LEU A 273 2.61 -6.58 -8.73
CA LEU A 273 2.04 -5.36 -9.30
C LEU A 273 3.18 -4.39 -9.61
N ASP A 274 3.25 -3.92 -10.85
CA ASP A 274 4.18 -2.89 -11.33
C ASP A 274 3.38 -1.63 -11.67
N VAL A 275 3.63 -0.52 -10.95
CA VAL A 275 2.86 0.72 -11.04
C VAL A 275 3.77 1.92 -11.23
N ARG A 276 3.44 2.77 -12.19
CA ARG A 276 4.07 4.08 -12.35
C ARG A 276 3.38 5.12 -11.48
N ILE A 277 4.15 5.73 -10.59
CA ILE A 277 3.67 6.76 -9.65
C ILE A 277 4.52 8.03 -9.72
N PRO A 278 3.93 9.22 -9.49
CA PRO A 278 4.70 10.46 -9.38
C PRO A 278 5.67 10.39 -8.20
N LYS A 279 6.91 10.88 -8.35
CA LYS A 279 7.95 10.86 -7.30
C LYS A 279 7.62 11.67 -6.05
N VAL A 280 6.62 12.57 -6.13
CA VAL A 280 6.11 13.31 -4.96
C VAL A 280 5.28 12.42 -4.02
N ILE A 281 4.80 11.25 -4.50
CA ILE A 281 4.25 10.23 -3.60
C ILE A 281 5.40 9.70 -2.77
N THR A 282 5.48 10.17 -1.53
CA THR A 282 6.64 9.96 -0.66
C THR A 282 6.26 9.31 0.65
N GLY A 283 7.27 8.71 1.29
CA GLY A 283 7.15 8.21 2.65
C GLY A 283 6.58 6.81 2.75
N TRP A 284 5.67 6.59 3.70
CA TRP A 284 5.22 5.24 4.04
C TRP A 284 3.87 4.92 3.45
N LEU A 285 3.75 3.70 2.93
CA LEU A 285 2.48 3.10 2.60
C LEU A 285 2.08 2.12 3.71
N ASN A 286 0.78 1.96 3.91
CA ASN A 286 0.21 0.91 4.75
C ASN A 286 -0.75 0.04 3.94
N GLY A 287 -1.07 -1.15 4.44
CA GLY A 287 -2.04 -1.99 3.73
C GLY A 287 -2.20 -3.42 4.21
N ARG A 288 -2.78 -4.23 3.33
CA ARG A 288 -3.10 -5.65 3.54
C ARG A 288 -2.30 -6.48 2.53
N LEU A 289 -1.09 -6.85 2.92
CA LEU A 289 -0.22 -7.70 2.11
C LEU A 289 0.42 -8.75 3.01
N GLU A 290 0.32 -10.00 2.62
CA GLU A 290 1.01 -11.09 3.28
C GLU A 290 2.40 -11.25 2.64
N LYS A 291 3.44 -11.21 3.47
CA LYS A 291 4.87 -11.31 3.08
C LYS A 291 5.23 -10.39 1.89
N PRO A 292 5.07 -9.07 2.05
CA PRO A 292 5.41 -8.12 1.00
C PRO A 292 6.92 -8.10 0.73
N ALA A 293 7.26 -8.02 -0.56
CA ALA A 293 8.56 -7.63 -1.04
C ALA A 293 8.36 -6.53 -2.07
N ALA A 294 9.02 -5.39 -1.90
CA ALA A 294 8.88 -4.26 -2.81
C ALA A 294 10.23 -3.66 -3.16
N TYR A 295 10.27 -2.91 -4.26
CA TYR A 295 11.35 -2.01 -4.60
C TYR A 295 10.84 -0.93 -5.56
N THR A 296 11.65 0.10 -5.77
CA THR A 296 11.35 1.19 -6.70
C THR A 296 12.43 1.30 -7.76
N GLU A 297 12.03 1.64 -8.98
CA GLU A 297 12.94 1.99 -10.07
C GLU A 297 12.62 3.40 -10.58
N THR A 298 13.63 4.11 -11.07
CA THR A 298 13.40 5.39 -11.75
C THR A 298 12.79 5.13 -13.12
N TYR A 299 11.65 5.77 -13.42
CA TYR A 299 11.11 5.80 -14.78
C TYR A 299 11.69 6.99 -15.56
N ASN A 300 11.52 8.19 -15.01
CA ASN A 300 12.09 9.44 -15.52
C ASN A 300 12.27 10.44 -14.36
N ASP A 301 12.50 11.71 -14.65
CA ASP A 301 12.70 12.74 -13.62
C ASP A 301 11.47 12.96 -12.73
N ASP A 302 10.25 12.71 -13.24
CA ASP A 302 9.00 13.01 -12.55
C ASP A 302 8.31 11.79 -11.91
N TYR A 303 8.60 10.59 -12.41
CA TYR A 303 7.93 9.35 -12.03
C TYR A 303 8.92 8.23 -11.66
N SER A 304 8.44 7.33 -10.80
CA SER A 304 9.09 6.07 -10.45
C SER A 304 8.15 4.90 -10.73
N GLU A 305 8.70 3.74 -11.02
CA GLU A 305 7.98 2.47 -10.98
C GLU A 305 8.07 1.90 -9.56
N LEU A 306 6.94 1.59 -8.93
CA LEU A 306 6.82 0.86 -7.67
C LEU A 306 6.40 -0.57 -7.98
N ILE A 307 7.27 -1.52 -7.64
CA ILE A 307 7.04 -2.95 -7.84
C ILE A 307 6.76 -3.60 -6.49
N VAL A 308 5.61 -4.27 -6.35
CA VAL A 308 5.19 -4.93 -5.11
C VAL A 308 4.80 -6.37 -5.40
N GLU A 309 5.45 -7.31 -4.73
CA GLU A 309 5.07 -8.72 -4.70
C GLU A 309 4.50 -9.12 -3.34
N ALA A 310 3.28 -9.63 -3.30
CA ALA A 310 2.63 -10.06 -2.07
C ALA A 310 1.44 -10.98 -2.29
N ASP A 311 1.12 -11.76 -1.27
CA ASP A 311 -0.11 -12.55 -1.20
C ASP A 311 -1.24 -11.65 -0.64
N PRO A 312 -2.52 -11.87 -0.99
CA PRO A 312 -3.63 -11.27 -0.27
C PRO A 312 -3.56 -11.63 1.22
N LEU A 313 -3.82 -10.67 2.10
CA LEU A 313 -3.82 -10.86 3.54
C LEU A 313 -5.26 -10.93 4.05
N GLU A 314 -5.55 -11.88 4.95
CA GLU A 314 -6.85 -11.97 5.63
C GLU A 314 -7.01 -10.74 6.52
N GLU A 315 -7.86 -9.81 6.13
CA GLU A 315 -8.20 -8.61 6.88
C GLU A 315 -9.25 -8.94 7.94
N ILE A 316 -8.96 -8.55 9.19
CA ILE A 316 -9.90 -8.64 10.30
C ILE A 316 -10.68 -7.32 10.33
N MET A 317 -11.98 -7.37 10.07
CA MET A 317 -12.83 -6.19 10.14
C MET A 317 -13.63 -6.22 11.43
N THR A 318 -13.66 -5.11 12.16
CA THR A 318 -14.47 -4.97 13.37
C THR A 318 -15.61 -4.02 13.11
N GLY A 319 -16.82 -4.41 13.47
CA GLY A 319 -17.98 -3.53 13.44
C GLY A 319 -19.20 -4.12 14.11
N LYS A 320 -20.04 -3.27 14.70
CA LYS A 320 -21.27 -3.64 15.39
C LYS A 320 -22.19 -2.44 15.56
N TRP A 321 -23.50 -2.69 15.64
CA TRP A 321 -24.44 -1.74 16.20
C TRP A 321 -24.32 -1.73 17.72
N LEU A 322 -23.92 -0.60 18.29
CA LEU A 322 -23.72 -0.43 19.73
C LEU A 322 -24.71 0.60 20.28
N PRO A 323 -25.24 0.43 21.51
CA PRO A 323 -26.02 1.48 22.15
C PRO A 323 -25.24 2.80 22.20
N ASN A 324 -25.89 3.90 21.84
CA ASN A 324 -25.28 5.22 21.85
C ASN A 324 -25.18 5.77 23.29
N THR A 325 -24.28 5.20 24.08
CA THR A 325 -24.02 5.55 25.48
C THR A 325 -22.54 5.38 25.83
N GLY A 326 -22.10 6.03 26.91
CA GLY A 326 -20.75 5.89 27.46
C GLY A 326 -19.64 6.13 26.42
N ALA A 327 -18.79 5.12 26.21
CA ALA A 327 -17.66 5.19 25.28
C ALA A 327 -18.09 5.44 23.82
N VAL A 328 -19.28 4.98 23.42
CA VAL A 328 -19.80 5.19 22.05
C VAL A 328 -20.18 6.65 21.86
N SER A 329 -20.90 7.26 22.81
CA SER A 329 -21.22 8.70 22.74
C SER A 329 -19.97 9.57 22.73
N THR A 330 -18.97 9.25 23.56
CA THR A 330 -17.68 9.97 23.56
C THR A 330 -16.97 9.83 22.20
N TYR A 331 -16.93 8.63 21.63
CA TYR A 331 -16.38 8.41 20.30
C TYR A 331 -17.10 9.24 19.22
N LEU A 332 -18.43 9.29 19.23
CA LEU A 332 -19.21 10.06 18.26
C LEU A 332 -18.96 11.57 18.39
N ASP A 333 -18.87 12.06 19.63
CA ASP A 333 -18.62 13.48 19.92
C ASP A 333 -17.21 13.91 19.52
N GLU A 334 -16.19 13.08 19.81
CA GLU A 334 -14.79 13.35 19.46
C GLU A 334 -14.55 13.25 17.96
N SER A 335 -15.08 12.20 17.32
CA SER A 335 -14.88 11.95 15.88
C SER A 335 -15.78 12.78 14.98
N LYS A 336 -16.82 13.42 15.54
CA LYS A 336 -17.89 14.13 14.82
C LYS A 336 -18.66 13.26 13.82
N ARG A 337 -18.53 11.93 13.89
CA ARG A 337 -19.13 11.01 12.91
C ARG A 337 -20.65 10.94 12.97
N ALA A 338 -21.27 11.34 14.08
CA ALA A 338 -22.72 11.52 14.15
C ALA A 338 -23.25 12.48 13.07
N LEU A 339 -22.43 13.43 12.60
CA LEU A 339 -22.81 14.36 11.52
C LEU A 339 -22.96 13.68 10.14
N THR A 340 -22.41 12.47 9.98
CA THR A 340 -22.52 11.69 8.74
C THR A 340 -23.77 10.82 8.70
N ALA A 341 -24.55 10.79 9.80
CA ALA A 341 -25.74 9.96 9.89
C ALA A 341 -26.86 10.50 8.98
N GLY A 342 -27.48 9.58 8.24
CA GLY A 342 -28.77 9.86 7.61
C GLY A 342 -29.91 9.96 8.64
N VAL A 343 -31.10 10.33 8.16
CA VAL A 343 -32.31 10.32 8.99
C VAL A 343 -32.68 8.87 9.33
N GLY A 344 -32.78 8.54 10.61
CA GLY A 344 -33.12 7.20 11.09
C GLY A 344 -33.27 7.11 12.60
N LYS A 345 -33.83 5.99 13.08
CA LYS A 345 -33.94 5.68 14.53
C LYS A 345 -32.60 5.31 15.19
N ASN A 346 -31.63 4.92 14.37
CA ASN A 346 -30.26 4.58 14.72
C ASN A 346 -29.30 5.38 13.83
N LEU A 347 -28.08 5.59 14.30
CA LEU A 347 -27.06 6.38 13.61
C LEU A 347 -26.28 5.49 12.63
N ASP A 348 -26.72 5.47 11.37
CA ASP A 348 -25.97 4.91 10.24
C ASP A 348 -24.86 5.87 9.79
N ILE A 349 -23.67 5.75 10.39
CA ILE A 349 -22.53 6.66 10.19
C ILE A 349 -21.45 6.11 9.25
N ALA A 350 -20.56 6.97 8.77
CA ALA A 350 -19.35 6.58 8.06
C ALA A 350 -18.33 5.88 9.00
N GLY A 351 -17.62 4.88 8.47
CA GLY A 351 -16.64 4.08 9.19
C GLY A 351 -15.31 4.80 9.41
N VAL A 352 -14.55 4.34 10.41
CA VAL A 352 -13.21 4.85 10.72
C VAL A 352 -12.19 4.11 9.87
N ASP A 353 -11.35 4.85 9.15
CA ASP A 353 -10.25 4.25 8.42
C ASP A 353 -9.32 3.52 9.43
N PRO A 354 -8.87 2.28 9.16
CA PRO A 354 -8.04 1.49 10.08
C PRO A 354 -6.74 2.16 10.55
N ASP A 355 -6.26 3.16 9.80
CA ASP A 355 -5.05 3.91 10.06
C ASP A 355 -5.29 5.34 10.53
N ASP A 356 -6.52 5.69 10.90
CA ASP A 356 -6.84 6.99 11.50
C ASP A 356 -6.00 7.18 12.78
N GLN A 357 -5.53 8.41 13.02
CA GLN A 357 -4.67 8.78 14.17
C GLN A 357 -5.25 8.35 15.52
N ASN A 358 -6.57 8.25 15.63
CA ASN A 358 -7.29 7.85 16.83
C ASN A 358 -7.91 6.45 16.72
N SER A 359 -7.79 5.74 15.59
CA SER A 359 -8.39 4.42 15.36
C SER A 359 -8.11 3.41 16.47
N VAL A 360 -6.83 3.27 16.87
CA VAL A 360 -6.41 2.38 17.96
C VAL A 360 -7.03 2.81 19.29
N ARG A 361 -7.13 4.12 19.57
CA ARG A 361 -7.75 4.65 20.80
C ARG A 361 -9.25 4.33 20.82
N TYR A 362 -9.95 4.63 19.73
CA TYR A 362 -11.39 4.40 19.58
C TYR A 362 -11.73 2.91 19.67
N TYR A 363 -10.97 2.05 18.99
CA TYR A 363 -11.14 0.61 19.12
C TYR A 363 -10.96 0.18 20.58
N SER A 364 -9.89 0.62 21.24
CA SER A 364 -9.56 0.18 22.60
C SER A 364 -10.62 0.59 23.63
N SER A 365 -11.21 1.79 23.49
CA SER A 365 -12.25 2.25 24.42
C SER A 365 -13.56 1.48 24.29
N MET A 366 -13.76 0.75 23.19
CA MET A 366 -14.98 0.00 22.89
C MET A 366 -14.74 -1.51 22.69
N ALA A 367 -13.52 -2.00 22.88
CA ALA A 367 -13.11 -3.38 22.55
C ALA A 367 -14.03 -4.44 23.16
N THR A 368 -14.37 -4.29 24.43
CA THR A 368 -15.25 -5.23 25.17
C THR A 368 -16.68 -5.25 24.65
N GLN A 369 -17.15 -4.20 23.97
CA GLN A 369 -18.50 -4.11 23.41
C GLN A 369 -18.65 -4.89 22.09
N PHE A 370 -17.53 -5.20 21.43
CA PHE A 370 -17.48 -6.05 20.23
C PHE A 370 -17.49 -7.55 20.54
N ASN A 371 -17.60 -7.96 21.81
CA ASN A 371 -17.59 -9.36 22.24
C ASN A 371 -16.34 -10.14 21.76
N ASN A 372 -15.21 -9.44 21.57
CA ASN A 372 -13.97 -10.00 21.03
C ASN A 372 -14.13 -10.80 19.73
N THR A 373 -15.15 -10.49 18.92
CA THR A 373 -15.47 -11.20 17.68
C THR A 373 -15.38 -10.23 16.50
N ALA A 374 -14.72 -10.65 15.42
CA ALA A 374 -14.68 -9.89 14.18
C ALA A 374 -16.08 -9.81 13.53
N LEU A 375 -16.36 -8.73 12.82
CA LEU A 375 -17.55 -8.63 11.97
C LEU A 375 -17.43 -9.59 10.79
N THR A 376 -16.27 -9.57 10.14
CA THR A 376 -15.94 -10.45 9.02
C THR A 376 -14.43 -10.60 8.92
N ASN A 377 -14.01 -11.71 8.32
CA ASN A 377 -12.64 -11.99 7.92
C ASN A 377 -12.64 -12.18 6.41
N SER A 378 -11.88 -11.38 5.66
CA SER A 378 -11.83 -11.50 4.21
C SER A 378 -10.44 -11.25 3.65
N LEU A 379 -10.04 -11.98 2.62
CA LEU A 379 -8.79 -11.71 1.92
C LEU A 379 -8.87 -10.35 1.22
N SER A 380 -7.85 -9.53 1.45
CA SER A 380 -7.67 -8.20 0.87
C SER A 380 -6.26 -8.06 0.30
N TRP A 381 -6.13 -7.32 -0.79
CA TRP A 381 -4.84 -6.87 -1.32
C TRP A 381 -4.94 -5.37 -1.55
N ARG A 382 -4.30 -4.58 -0.70
CA ARG A 382 -4.33 -3.11 -0.78
C ARG A 382 -3.10 -2.44 -0.21
N LEU A 383 -2.80 -1.26 -0.74
CA LEU A 383 -1.73 -0.35 -0.31
C LEU A 383 -2.20 1.10 -0.41
N ASN A 384 -1.92 1.91 0.60
CA ASN A 384 -2.29 3.32 0.57
C ASN A 384 -1.20 4.16 1.23
N THR A 385 -1.07 5.42 0.83
CA THR A 385 -0.42 6.43 1.69
C THR A 385 -1.18 6.51 3.00
N THR A 386 -0.45 6.65 4.09
CA THR A 386 -1.04 6.71 5.43
C THR A 386 -2.01 7.89 5.52
N SER A 387 -3.24 7.64 6.00
CA SER A 387 -4.27 8.67 6.15
C SER A 387 -3.83 9.76 7.12
N SER A 388 -2.96 9.46 8.08
CA SER A 388 -2.43 10.44 9.02
C SER A 388 -1.04 10.02 9.50
N GLY A 389 -0.49 10.72 10.50
CA GLY A 389 0.80 10.41 11.12
C GLY A 389 2.02 10.89 10.32
N ALA A 390 2.98 11.50 11.02
CA ALA A 390 4.27 11.84 10.45
C ALA A 390 5.26 10.67 10.59
N GLN A 391 6.28 10.65 9.73
CA GLN A 391 7.44 9.80 9.97
C GLN A 391 8.14 10.23 11.25
N THR A 392 8.45 9.27 12.12
CA THR A 392 9.12 9.55 13.41
C THR A 392 10.64 9.44 13.33
N PHE A 393 11.20 9.21 12.15
CA PHE A 393 12.66 9.10 11.98
C PHE A 393 13.32 10.48 12.03
N ALA A 394 14.59 10.51 12.41
CA ALA A 394 15.39 11.73 12.33
C ALA A 394 15.36 12.30 10.90
N SER A 395 15.27 13.62 10.77
CA SER A 395 15.21 14.30 9.46
C SER A 395 16.39 13.97 8.56
N SER A 396 17.55 13.64 9.13
CA SER A 396 18.74 13.17 8.40
C SER A 396 18.56 11.82 7.70
N CYS A 397 17.63 11.00 8.16
CA CYS A 397 17.30 9.71 7.55
C CYS A 397 16.13 9.78 6.58
N GLN A 398 15.29 10.82 6.69
CA GLN A 398 14.13 10.98 5.83
C GLN A 398 14.58 11.38 4.42
N LYS A 399 14.10 10.65 3.42
CA LYS A 399 14.23 11.06 2.02
C LYS A 399 13.01 11.89 1.62
N SER A 400 13.24 12.89 0.77
CA SER A 400 12.20 13.79 0.28
C SER A 400 11.49 13.26 -0.96
N ASP A 401 12.01 12.21 -1.60
CA ASP A 401 11.49 11.65 -2.86
C ASP A 401 11.15 10.15 -2.75
N GLY A 402 10.02 9.78 -3.35
CA GLY A 402 9.58 8.41 -3.50
C GLY A 402 9.16 7.68 -2.22
N VAL A 403 8.62 6.48 -2.41
CA VAL A 403 8.20 5.59 -1.33
C VAL A 403 9.42 5.08 -0.57
N GLN A 404 9.36 5.17 0.75
CA GLN A 404 10.44 4.83 1.68
C GLN A 404 10.23 3.47 2.34
N GLY A 405 8.98 3.09 2.58
CA GLY A 405 8.62 1.82 3.19
C GLY A 405 7.15 1.51 3.08
N ILE A 406 6.83 0.26 3.35
CA ILE A 406 5.49 -0.31 3.37
C ILE A 406 5.36 -1.09 4.68
N VAL A 407 4.33 -0.78 5.48
CA VAL A 407 3.98 -1.51 6.69
C VAL A 407 2.61 -2.17 6.53
N THR A 408 2.48 -3.42 6.97
CA THR A 408 1.27 -4.21 6.72
C THR A 408 0.92 -5.04 7.94
N SER A 409 -0.38 -5.21 8.15
CA SER A 409 -0.95 -5.99 9.24
C SER A 409 -2.35 -6.43 8.87
N ASN A 410 -2.82 -7.55 9.42
CA ASN A 410 -4.21 -7.97 9.30
C ASN A 410 -5.16 -7.32 10.32
N ALA A 411 -4.61 -6.54 11.25
CA ALA A 411 -5.37 -5.95 12.34
C ALA A 411 -6.51 -5.03 11.87
N SER A 412 -7.59 -4.97 12.66
CA SER A 412 -8.73 -4.07 12.44
C SER A 412 -8.32 -2.60 12.45
N VAL A 413 -7.42 -2.24 13.36
CA VAL A 413 -6.86 -0.89 13.46
C VAL A 413 -5.37 -0.93 13.76
N TYR A 414 -4.67 0.13 13.40
CA TYR A 414 -3.23 0.24 13.55
C TYR A 414 -2.78 1.70 13.58
N GLU A 415 -1.61 1.96 14.16
CA GLU A 415 -1.08 3.32 14.15
C GLU A 415 -0.71 3.76 12.72
N PRO A 416 -1.08 5.00 12.34
CA PRO A 416 -0.68 5.57 11.06
C PRO A 416 0.84 5.78 10.96
N GLY A 417 1.30 6.03 9.74
CA GLY A 417 2.67 6.42 9.47
C GLY A 417 3.65 5.25 9.44
N SER A 418 4.93 5.58 9.65
CA SER A 418 6.00 4.59 9.81
C SER A 418 5.93 3.90 11.17
N PRO A 419 6.49 2.69 11.32
CA PRO A 419 6.85 2.18 12.65
C PRO A 419 7.65 3.22 13.43
N LYS A 420 7.31 3.38 14.71
CA LYS A 420 7.90 4.38 15.60
C LYS A 420 9.31 3.95 16.01
N TRP A 421 10.27 4.83 15.82
CA TRP A 421 11.65 4.57 16.24
C TRP A 421 11.84 4.90 17.72
N ASP A 422 12.30 3.91 18.49
CA ASP A 422 12.80 4.11 19.85
C ASP A 422 14.33 3.95 19.85
N GLY A 423 15.05 5.07 19.92
CA GLY A 423 16.51 5.10 19.98
C GLY A 423 17.11 4.65 21.31
N ASN A 424 16.30 4.51 22.37
CA ASN A 424 16.75 3.94 23.64
C ASN A 424 16.77 2.42 23.59
N GLU A 425 15.72 1.82 23.03
CA GLU A 425 15.58 0.37 22.93
C GLU A 425 16.20 -0.21 21.64
N GLY A 426 16.37 0.62 20.61
CA GLY A 426 16.78 0.23 19.27
C GLY A 426 15.69 -0.55 18.56
N THR A 427 14.45 -0.08 18.67
CA THR A 427 13.27 -0.79 18.17
C THR A 427 12.46 0.07 17.20
N LEU A 428 11.89 -0.60 16.20
CA LEU A 428 10.80 -0.07 15.38
C LEU A 428 9.49 -0.66 15.92
N ALA A 429 8.72 0.15 16.65
CA ALA A 429 7.49 -0.24 17.30
C ALA A 429 6.26 0.08 16.45
N TYR A 430 5.31 -0.84 16.38
CA TYR A 430 4.07 -0.66 15.63
C TYR A 430 2.90 -1.20 16.44
N LYS A 431 1.96 -0.32 16.78
CA LYS A 431 0.81 -0.66 17.61
C LYS A 431 -0.39 -1.01 16.75
N ILE A 432 -1.03 -2.12 17.06
CA ILE A 432 -2.13 -2.71 16.29
C ILE A 432 -3.19 -3.26 17.23
N ALA A 433 -4.45 -3.36 16.79
CA ALA A 433 -5.52 -3.98 17.56
C ALA A 433 -6.55 -4.67 16.67
N ALA A 434 -7.04 -5.82 17.13
CA ALA A 434 -8.11 -6.57 16.50
C ALA A 434 -8.80 -7.50 17.53
N PRO A 435 -9.98 -8.03 17.25
CA PRO A 435 -10.67 -8.96 18.13
C PRO A 435 -9.94 -10.31 18.24
N THR A 436 -10.09 -10.98 19.38
CA THR A 436 -9.50 -12.31 19.61
C THR A 436 -10.06 -13.38 18.69
N TYR A 437 -11.36 -13.36 18.38
CA TYR A 437 -12.03 -14.39 17.58
C TYR A 437 -12.39 -13.88 16.17
N LYS A 438 -12.33 -14.80 15.21
CA LYS A 438 -12.91 -14.65 13.87
C LYS A 438 -14.41 -14.43 13.95
N SER A 439 -15.04 -14.13 12.82
CA SER A 439 -16.49 -13.90 12.73
C SER A 439 -17.37 -15.08 13.15
N ASP A 440 -16.81 -16.28 13.31
CA ASP A 440 -17.51 -17.45 13.86
C ASP A 440 -17.62 -17.44 15.40
N GLY A 441 -16.95 -16.50 16.08
CA GLY A 441 -16.91 -16.36 17.55
C GLY A 441 -16.17 -17.50 18.28
N LYS A 442 -15.44 -18.36 17.55
CA LYS A 442 -14.82 -19.59 18.08
C LYS A 442 -13.35 -19.71 17.69
N THR A 443 -13.03 -19.46 16.43
CA THR A 443 -11.66 -19.58 15.91
C THR A 443 -10.88 -18.33 16.28
N GLU A 444 -9.69 -18.47 16.85
CA GLU A 444 -8.85 -17.30 17.18
C GLU A 444 -8.30 -16.62 15.90
N ASN A 445 -8.33 -15.30 15.89
CA ASN A 445 -7.58 -14.48 14.95
C ASN A 445 -6.09 -14.58 15.29
N VAL A 446 -5.29 -14.79 14.25
CA VAL A 446 -3.84 -14.89 14.36
C VAL A 446 -3.22 -13.64 13.76
N GLY A 447 -2.42 -12.93 14.55
CA GLY A 447 -1.74 -11.72 14.17
C GLY A 447 -0.66 -11.93 13.11
N ARG A 448 -0.68 -11.04 12.11
CA ARG A 448 0.28 -10.92 11.01
C ARG A 448 0.78 -9.49 10.99
N TYR A 449 2.09 -9.32 10.90
CA TYR A 449 2.73 -8.02 10.74
C TYR A 449 3.91 -8.17 9.80
N ALA A 450 4.08 -7.26 8.86
CA ALA A 450 5.25 -7.26 8.00
C ALA A 450 5.61 -5.84 7.60
N PHE A 451 6.89 -5.63 7.30
CA PHE A 451 7.31 -4.42 6.60
C PHE A 451 8.30 -4.75 5.50
N THR A 452 8.33 -3.88 4.50
CA THR A 452 9.43 -3.79 3.55
C THR A 452 9.83 -2.33 3.40
N MET A 453 11.13 -2.03 3.38
CA MET A 453 11.62 -0.66 3.32
C MET A 453 13.00 -0.60 2.67
N ARG A 454 13.39 0.59 2.23
CA ARG A 454 14.71 0.80 1.62
C ARG A 454 15.84 0.44 2.59
N ALA A 455 16.87 -0.22 2.07
CA ALA A 455 18.02 -0.67 2.83
C ALA A 455 18.88 0.50 3.34
N ASP A 456 18.91 1.64 2.65
CA ASP A 456 19.61 2.85 3.10
C ASP A 456 18.90 3.52 4.28
N LEU A 457 17.57 3.58 4.26
CA LEU A 457 16.76 4.13 5.33
C LEU A 457 16.92 3.33 6.62
N ILE A 458 16.76 2.00 6.59
CA ILE A 458 16.89 1.17 7.79
C ILE A 458 18.33 1.23 8.36
N LYS A 459 19.35 1.28 7.50
CA LYS A 459 20.75 1.49 7.93
C LYS A 459 20.92 2.83 8.65
N CYS A 460 20.31 3.90 8.12
CA CYS A 460 20.35 5.22 8.73
C CYS A 460 19.66 5.23 10.10
N VAL A 461 18.43 4.71 10.17
CA VAL A 461 17.62 4.69 11.40
C VAL A 461 18.35 3.93 12.52
N TYR A 462 18.91 2.77 12.22
CA TYR A 462 19.64 1.97 13.21
C TYR A 462 21.11 2.42 13.41
N GLY A 463 21.63 3.34 12.60
CA GLY A 463 23.03 3.76 12.64
C GLY A 463 24.02 2.66 12.26
N MET A 464 23.65 1.76 11.35
CA MET A 464 24.44 0.59 10.98
C MET A 464 24.92 0.68 9.51
N SER A 465 26.20 0.40 9.26
CA SER A 465 26.75 0.35 7.89
C SER A 465 26.39 -0.95 7.15
N LYS A 466 26.21 -2.05 7.89
CA LYS A 466 25.82 -3.37 7.38
C LYS A 466 24.61 -3.87 8.16
N LEU A 467 23.62 -4.41 7.46
CA LEU A 467 22.45 -5.01 8.09
C LEU A 467 22.74 -6.47 8.47
N PRO A 468 22.26 -6.93 9.64
CA PRO A 468 22.37 -8.34 10.02
C PRO A 468 21.45 -9.20 9.15
N ALA A 469 21.71 -10.52 9.13
CA ALA A 469 20.83 -11.48 8.46
C ALA A 469 19.50 -11.69 9.21
N TYR A 470 19.44 -11.30 10.49
CA TYR A 470 18.32 -11.55 11.38
C TYR A 470 17.89 -10.30 12.14
N ALA A 471 16.60 -10.24 12.43
CA ALA A 471 16.01 -9.32 13.39
C ALA A 471 15.28 -10.11 14.48
N ASN A 472 15.10 -9.51 15.65
CA ASN A 472 14.22 -10.00 16.68
C ASN A 472 12.93 -9.20 16.64
N ILE A 473 11.81 -9.89 16.60
CA ILE A 473 10.48 -9.30 16.72
C ILE A 473 9.94 -9.65 18.09
N GLU A 474 9.62 -8.63 18.87
CA GLU A 474 9.01 -8.73 20.16
C GLU A 474 7.56 -8.24 20.07
N VAL A 475 6.62 -9.03 20.58
CA VAL A 475 5.24 -8.62 20.76
C VAL A 475 4.99 -8.39 22.23
N THR A 476 4.60 -7.16 22.59
CA THR A 476 4.29 -6.75 23.97
C THR A 476 2.80 -6.44 24.10
N TYR A 477 2.20 -6.82 25.23
CA TYR A 477 0.79 -6.55 25.51
C TYR A 477 0.67 -5.57 26.67
N ASP A 478 0.04 -4.42 26.42
CA ASP A 478 -0.02 -3.29 27.37
C ASP A 478 -0.64 -3.66 28.73
N GLY A 479 -1.50 -4.70 28.78
CA GLY A 479 -2.19 -5.14 30.00
C GLY A 479 -1.47 -6.22 30.82
N SER A 480 -0.69 -7.11 30.20
CA SER A 480 -0.02 -8.22 30.92
C SER A 480 1.47 -7.99 31.15
N GLY A 481 2.10 -7.08 30.38
CA GLY A 481 3.55 -6.94 30.33
C GLY A 481 4.26 -8.16 29.76
N GLU A 482 3.52 -9.16 29.25
CA GLU A 482 4.08 -10.34 28.62
C GLU A 482 4.76 -9.94 27.31
N LYS A 483 5.97 -10.48 27.09
CA LYS A 483 6.78 -10.27 25.90
C LYS A 483 7.01 -11.60 25.21
N LYS A 484 6.63 -11.69 23.94
CA LYS A 484 6.94 -12.85 23.08
C LYS A 484 7.95 -12.43 22.03
N THR A 485 9.13 -13.06 22.03
CA THR A 485 10.20 -12.71 21.10
C THR A 485 10.46 -13.86 20.12
N ALA A 486 10.58 -13.55 18.83
CA ALA A 486 10.98 -14.47 17.77
C ALA A 486 12.10 -13.85 16.94
N SER A 487 13.09 -14.66 16.53
CA SER A 487 14.03 -14.24 15.49
C SER A 487 13.41 -14.47 14.12
N VAL A 488 13.61 -13.53 13.20
CA VAL A 488 13.15 -13.61 11.81
C VAL A 488 14.28 -13.23 10.88
N ILE A 489 14.19 -13.68 9.63
CA ILE A 489 15.18 -13.36 8.61
C ILE A 489 14.87 -11.99 8.04
N LEU A 490 15.91 -11.18 7.91
CA LEU A 490 15.85 -9.95 7.13
C LEU A 490 16.10 -10.31 5.67
N GLY A 491 15.02 -10.44 4.91
CA GLY A 491 15.08 -10.65 3.47
C GLY A 491 15.60 -9.40 2.77
N SER A 492 16.12 -9.58 1.56
CA SER A 492 16.48 -8.48 0.67
C SER A 492 15.91 -8.70 -0.71
N ASN A 493 15.47 -7.62 -1.32
CA ASN A 493 15.07 -7.57 -2.72
C ASN A 493 15.63 -6.27 -3.31
N LYS A 494 16.65 -6.40 -4.16
CA LYS A 494 17.45 -5.26 -4.67
C LYS A 494 17.96 -4.37 -3.51
N ASP A 495 17.58 -3.10 -3.52
CA ASP A 495 17.94 -2.06 -2.57
C ASP A 495 16.96 -1.97 -1.39
N TRP A 496 16.01 -2.89 -1.28
CA TRP A 496 15.03 -2.98 -0.19
C TRP A 496 15.27 -4.21 0.68
N VAL A 497 14.82 -4.11 1.93
CA VAL A 497 14.74 -5.22 2.87
C VAL A 497 13.30 -5.51 3.23
N ASN A 498 13.02 -6.73 3.66
CA ASN A 498 11.70 -7.13 4.09
C ASN A 498 11.76 -8.10 5.27
N LEU A 499 10.74 -8.03 6.13
CA LEU A 499 10.53 -8.97 7.21
C LEU A 499 9.04 -9.24 7.41
N HIS A 500 8.74 -10.31 8.12
CA HIS A 500 7.39 -10.65 8.53
C HIS A 500 7.42 -11.34 9.90
N ALA A 501 6.37 -11.09 10.67
CA ALA A 501 6.07 -11.63 11.98
C ALA A 501 4.71 -12.30 11.92
N ASP A 502 4.65 -13.49 12.48
CA ASP A 502 3.54 -14.41 12.35
C ASP A 502 3.16 -14.98 13.72
N ASN A 503 1.90 -15.40 13.85
CA ASN A 503 1.45 -16.30 14.91
C ASN A 503 1.48 -15.69 16.32
N PHE A 504 1.33 -14.38 16.46
CA PHE A 504 0.96 -13.78 17.74
C PHE A 504 -0.56 -13.68 17.87
N THR A 505 -1.04 -13.52 19.10
CA THR A 505 -2.47 -13.55 19.43
C THR A 505 -2.99 -12.13 19.63
N TYR A 506 -4.25 -11.90 19.30
CA TYR A 506 -4.94 -10.66 19.72
C TYR A 506 -5.61 -10.85 21.08
N THR A 507 -5.57 -9.82 21.92
CA THR A 507 -6.19 -9.80 23.24
C THR A 507 -6.99 -8.51 23.42
N ASP A 508 -7.64 -8.35 24.57
CA ASP A 508 -8.41 -7.15 24.92
C ASP A 508 -7.54 -5.88 24.98
N ALA A 509 -6.22 -6.03 25.14
CA ALA A 509 -5.25 -4.94 25.12
C ALA A 509 -4.51 -4.92 23.77
N PRO A 510 -4.42 -3.79 23.07
CA PRO A 510 -3.66 -3.68 21.83
C PRO A 510 -2.21 -4.14 21.99
N PRO A 511 -1.72 -5.11 21.21
CA PRO A 511 -0.30 -5.43 21.18
C PRO A 511 0.52 -4.34 20.49
N THR A 512 1.77 -4.21 20.92
CA THR A 512 2.83 -3.50 20.19
C THR A 512 3.80 -4.52 19.63
N VAL A 513 4.06 -4.44 18.33
CA VAL A 513 5.07 -5.25 17.63
C VAL A 513 6.34 -4.41 17.47
N SER A 514 7.43 -4.86 18.08
CA SER A 514 8.71 -4.16 18.13
C SER A 514 9.79 -4.94 17.40
N VAL A 515 10.42 -4.33 16.40
CA VAL A 515 11.51 -4.94 15.63
C VAL A 515 12.85 -4.40 16.10
N LYS A 516 13.77 -5.30 16.47
CA LYS A 516 15.14 -4.99 16.86
C LYS A 516 16.14 -5.72 15.98
N LEU A 517 17.08 -5.01 15.36
CA LEU A 517 18.13 -5.65 14.57
C LEU A 517 19.14 -6.37 15.47
N GLU A 518 19.57 -7.57 15.07
CA GLU A 518 20.61 -8.30 15.79
C GLU A 518 21.94 -7.54 15.76
N GLY A 519 22.63 -7.50 16.91
CA GLY A 519 23.90 -6.78 17.05
C GLY A 519 23.76 -5.26 17.19
N TRP A 520 22.54 -4.71 17.19
CA TRP A 520 22.36 -3.30 17.51
C TRP A 520 22.69 -3.03 18.99
N VAL A 521 23.51 -2.01 19.20
CA VAL A 521 23.85 -1.46 20.51
C VAL A 521 23.61 0.04 20.48
N LYS A 522 23.11 0.59 21.59
CA LYS A 522 22.92 2.04 21.70
C LYS A 522 24.28 2.71 21.58
N SER A 523 24.44 3.55 20.55
CA SER A 523 25.65 4.36 20.40
C SER A 523 25.74 5.33 21.59
N THR A 524 26.78 5.21 22.40
CA THR A 524 27.10 6.16 23.49
C THR A 524 27.78 7.43 22.98
N SER A 525 27.95 7.58 21.67
CA SER A 525 28.64 8.71 21.07
C SER A 525 27.64 9.82 20.70
N ALA A 526 27.38 10.72 21.64
CA ALA A 526 27.05 12.09 21.29
C ALA A 526 28.33 12.73 20.72
N VAL A 527 28.45 12.78 19.39
CA VAL A 527 29.43 13.64 18.75
C VAL A 527 28.92 15.06 18.94
N ALA A 528 29.46 15.76 19.94
CA ALA A 528 29.31 17.21 20.04
C ALA A 528 29.74 17.82 18.69
N PRO A 529 28.94 18.72 18.08
CA PRO A 529 29.35 19.38 16.85
C PRO A 529 30.67 20.13 17.09
N LYS A 530 31.71 19.75 16.35
CA LYS A 530 32.97 20.50 16.32
C LYS A 530 32.71 21.84 15.63
N SER A 531 32.44 22.88 16.40
CA SER A 531 32.75 24.24 15.97
C SER A 531 34.28 24.40 15.92
N PRO A 532 34.84 25.10 14.91
CA PRO A 532 36.27 25.33 14.81
C PRO A 532 36.73 26.27 15.92
N VAL A 533 37.73 25.87 16.71
CA VAL A 533 38.36 26.71 17.74
C VAL A 533 39.80 27.03 17.32
N ASN A 534 40.08 28.32 17.28
CA ASN A 534 41.41 28.94 17.17
C ASN A 534 42.15 28.83 18.53
N PRO A 535 43.48 28.64 18.57
CA PRO A 535 44.20 28.32 19.81
C PRO A 535 44.55 29.58 20.63
N GLY A 536 44.26 29.55 21.94
CA GLY A 536 44.71 30.61 22.85
C GLY A 536 44.33 30.38 24.33
N ASN A 537 45.35 30.04 25.11
CA ASN A 537 45.58 30.26 26.54
C ASN A 537 45.00 29.31 27.62
N GLN A 538 45.93 28.88 28.47
CA GLN A 538 45.82 28.11 29.72
C GLN A 538 45.19 28.95 30.85
N ALA A 539 44.36 28.31 31.68
CA ALA A 539 44.38 28.44 33.14
C ALA A 539 43.56 27.32 33.81
N THR A 540 43.94 27.00 35.03
CA THR A 540 43.65 25.81 35.85
C THR A 540 42.37 25.89 36.71
N VAL A 541 41.93 24.69 37.16
CA VAL A 541 41.30 24.32 38.48
C VAL A 541 39.83 23.80 38.46
N GLN A 542 39.67 22.60 39.07
CA GLN A 542 38.55 21.95 39.80
C GLN A 542 37.42 21.12 39.11
N GLN A 543 37.50 19.79 39.30
CA GLN A 543 36.40 18.79 39.37
C GLN A 543 35.53 19.02 40.64
N PRO A 544 34.23 18.61 40.74
CA PRO A 544 33.67 17.24 40.51
C PRO A 544 32.18 17.19 40.01
N PRO A 545 31.41 16.07 40.04
CA PRO A 545 31.66 14.64 39.78
C PRO A 545 30.79 14.04 38.64
N VAL A 546 31.16 12.83 38.22
CA VAL A 546 30.55 11.97 37.19
C VAL A 546 29.21 11.35 37.65
N PRO A 547 28.12 11.34 36.83
CA PRO A 547 26.95 10.50 37.09
C PRO A 547 27.22 9.02 36.75
N ALA A 548 27.05 8.16 37.74
CA ALA A 548 27.32 6.73 37.69
C ALA A 548 26.26 5.91 36.92
N SER A 549 26.77 4.84 36.31
CA SER A 549 26.15 3.86 35.42
C SER A 549 24.90 3.13 35.94
N GLY A 550 24.06 2.71 34.97
CA GLY A 550 22.82 1.98 35.16
C GLY A 550 22.93 0.64 35.90
N LYS A 551 21.87 0.32 36.64
CA LYS A 551 21.66 -0.97 37.30
C LYS A 551 20.71 -1.83 36.45
N ALA A 552 21.04 -3.10 36.26
CA ALA A 552 20.15 -4.11 35.70
C ALA A 552 19.55 -4.98 36.83
N THR A 553 18.31 -5.44 36.65
CA THR A 553 17.62 -6.35 37.60
C THR A 553 17.48 -7.74 37.00
N ILE A 554 17.97 -8.77 37.67
CA ILE A 554 17.77 -10.20 37.29
C ILE A 554 16.87 -10.88 38.30
N THR A 555 16.13 -11.92 37.87
CA THR A 555 15.38 -12.81 38.77
C THR A 555 16.15 -14.11 38.93
N CYS A 556 16.38 -14.51 40.18
CA CYS A 556 17.13 -15.69 40.58
C CYS A 556 16.19 -16.66 41.30
N ILE A 557 16.25 -17.94 40.97
CA ILE A 557 15.35 -18.99 41.46
C ILE A 557 16.11 -20.10 42.19
N LYS A 558 15.53 -20.55 43.32
CA LYS A 558 15.96 -21.74 44.08
C LYS A 558 14.71 -22.51 44.49
N GLY A 559 14.37 -23.57 43.76
CA GLY A 559 13.07 -24.25 43.91
C GLY A 559 11.92 -23.34 43.46
N THR A 560 10.89 -23.18 44.28
CA THR A 560 9.76 -22.26 44.07
C THR A 560 10.06 -20.81 44.49
N THR A 561 11.16 -20.59 45.22
CA THR A 561 11.53 -19.28 45.76
C THR A 561 12.18 -18.40 44.69
N LYS A 562 11.58 -17.24 44.42
CA LYS A 562 12.07 -16.22 43.48
C LYS A 562 12.71 -15.06 44.25
N LYS A 563 13.85 -14.55 43.76
CA LYS A 563 14.54 -13.38 44.34
C LYS A 563 15.05 -12.46 43.23
N GLN A 564 14.69 -11.19 43.27
CA GLN A 564 15.21 -10.18 42.33
C GLN A 564 16.50 -9.55 42.85
N VAL A 565 17.48 -9.35 41.96
CA VAL A 565 18.79 -8.77 42.27
C VAL A 565 19.07 -7.63 41.30
N THR A 566 19.21 -6.41 41.82
CA THR A 566 19.49 -5.20 41.04
C THR A 566 20.92 -4.72 41.29
N GLY A 567 21.70 -4.55 40.23
CA GLY A 567 23.08 -4.07 40.34
C GLY A 567 23.67 -3.69 38.98
N VAL A 568 24.84 -3.07 38.97
CA VAL A 568 25.55 -2.70 37.71
C VAL A 568 26.02 -3.96 36.95
N LYS A 569 26.17 -5.09 37.66
CA LYS A 569 26.44 -6.42 37.12
C LYS A 569 25.87 -7.49 38.07
N PRO A 570 24.54 -7.71 38.08
CA PRO A 570 23.92 -8.54 39.09
C PRO A 570 24.27 -10.02 38.90
N GLN A 571 24.52 -10.74 39.98
CA GLN A 571 24.75 -12.19 40.00
C GLN A 571 23.80 -12.84 41.00
N CYS A 572 23.37 -14.08 40.71
CA CYS A 572 22.51 -14.81 41.62
C CYS A 572 23.28 -15.26 42.88
N PRO A 573 22.69 -15.11 44.08
CA PRO A 573 23.29 -15.61 45.32
C PRO A 573 23.55 -17.12 45.24
N SER A 574 24.53 -17.59 46.01
CA SER A 574 24.88 -19.02 46.04
C SER A 574 23.64 -19.90 46.31
N GLY A 575 23.42 -20.87 45.42
CA GLY A 575 22.26 -21.75 45.43
C GLY A 575 21.03 -21.26 44.64
N TYR A 576 21.05 -20.07 44.05
CA TYR A 576 20.03 -19.59 43.11
C TYR A 576 20.58 -19.59 41.69
N LYS A 577 19.77 -20.04 40.72
CA LYS A 577 20.08 -19.95 39.28
C LYS A 577 19.32 -18.77 38.67
N MET A 578 19.90 -18.10 37.69
CA MET A 578 19.19 -17.05 36.95
C MET A 578 17.97 -17.68 36.25
N GLN A 579 16.80 -17.09 36.45
CA GLN A 579 15.60 -17.49 35.72
C GLN A 579 15.79 -17.03 34.28
N ASN A 580 16.18 -17.96 33.41
CA ASN A 580 16.02 -17.75 31.97
C ASN A 580 14.54 -17.43 31.72
N ALA A 581 14.27 -16.42 30.88
CA ALA A 581 12.92 -16.18 30.37
C ALA A 581 12.32 -17.55 29.99
N PRO A 582 11.05 -17.85 30.35
CA PRO A 582 10.43 -19.10 29.97
C PRO A 582 10.69 -19.30 28.48
N VAL A 583 11.25 -20.46 28.14
CA VAL A 583 11.61 -20.81 26.77
C VAL A 583 10.32 -20.77 25.97
N ALA A 584 10.02 -19.62 25.37
CA ALA A 584 9.29 -19.58 24.13
C ALA A 584 10.03 -20.55 23.24
N GLN A 585 9.37 -21.63 22.85
CA GLN A 585 9.90 -22.60 21.93
C GLN A 585 10.35 -21.80 20.70
N GLN A 586 11.66 -21.55 20.57
CA GLN A 586 12.17 -20.70 19.50
C GLN A 586 11.71 -21.32 18.19
N ALA A 587 10.86 -20.59 17.46
CA ALA A 587 10.30 -21.08 16.22
C ALA A 587 11.46 -21.51 15.31
N LYS A 588 11.46 -22.78 14.88
CA LYS A 588 12.45 -23.28 13.92
C LYS A 588 12.13 -22.66 12.56
N ILE A 589 13.00 -21.79 12.08
CA ILE A 589 12.92 -21.16 10.77
C ILE A 589 13.48 -22.15 9.74
N THR A 590 12.80 -22.30 8.61
CA THR A 590 13.26 -23.12 7.49
C THR A 590 13.67 -22.20 6.35
N VAL A 591 14.93 -22.26 5.93
CA VAL A 591 15.47 -21.48 4.80
C VAL A 591 15.79 -22.35 3.62
N THR A 592 15.57 -21.80 2.43
CA THR A 592 16.11 -22.37 1.19
C THR A 592 17.42 -21.67 0.86
N CYS A 593 18.44 -22.46 0.58
CA CYS A 593 19.79 -22.06 0.24
C CYS A 593 20.05 -22.46 -1.22
N THR A 594 20.42 -21.49 -2.05
CA THR A 594 20.62 -21.65 -3.50
C THR A 594 22.09 -21.50 -3.90
N LYS A 595 22.58 -22.37 -4.77
CA LYS A 595 23.87 -22.27 -5.47
C LYS A 595 23.68 -22.68 -6.94
N GLY A 596 23.62 -21.73 -7.85
CA GLY A 596 23.23 -21.99 -9.24
C GLY A 596 21.77 -22.49 -9.32
N THR A 597 21.55 -23.64 -9.94
CA THR A 597 20.23 -24.31 -9.99
C THR A 597 19.94 -25.19 -8.77
N THR A 598 20.93 -25.44 -7.90
CA THR A 598 20.82 -26.34 -6.76
C THR A 598 20.18 -25.64 -5.55
N LYS A 599 19.13 -26.24 -4.98
CA LYS A 599 18.43 -25.79 -3.76
C LYS A 599 18.68 -26.75 -2.59
N LYS A 600 18.88 -26.23 -1.39
CA LYS A 600 18.96 -26.99 -0.12
C LYS A 600 18.09 -26.33 0.94
N THR A 601 17.38 -27.12 1.74
CA THR A 601 16.56 -26.60 2.83
C THR A 601 17.28 -26.80 4.16
N VAL A 602 17.33 -25.77 5.01
CA VAL A 602 17.97 -25.82 6.34
C VAL A 602 16.96 -25.33 7.38
N THR A 603 16.67 -26.14 8.39
CA THR A 603 15.74 -25.79 9.47
C THR A 603 16.49 -25.62 10.79
N GLY A 604 16.28 -24.51 11.48
CA GLY A 604 16.91 -24.23 12.76
C GLY A 604 16.41 -22.93 13.37
N VAL A 605 16.87 -22.61 14.58
CA VAL A 605 16.52 -21.34 15.24
C VAL A 605 17.10 -20.13 14.50
N LYS A 606 18.30 -20.28 13.92
CA LYS A 606 18.99 -19.31 13.07
C LYS A 606 19.75 -20.05 11.95
N PRO A 607 19.03 -20.60 10.96
CA PRO A 607 19.63 -21.50 10.00
C PRO A 607 20.62 -20.77 9.06
N GLN A 608 21.86 -21.22 9.01
CA GLN A 608 22.88 -20.65 8.11
C GLN A 608 22.99 -21.47 6.84
N CYS A 609 23.18 -20.82 5.69
CA CYS A 609 23.47 -21.55 4.46
C CYS A 609 24.89 -22.13 4.47
N PRO A 610 25.09 -23.36 3.98
CA PRO A 610 26.42 -23.94 3.81
C PRO A 610 27.30 -23.06 2.90
N ALA A 611 28.61 -23.17 3.05
CA ALA A 611 29.58 -22.40 2.26
C ALA A 611 29.31 -22.51 0.75
N GLY A 612 29.23 -21.35 0.09
CA GLY A 612 28.94 -21.24 -1.35
C GLY A 612 27.45 -21.27 -1.73
N TYR A 613 26.53 -21.41 -0.76
CA TYR A 613 25.09 -21.24 -0.98
C TYR A 613 24.63 -19.89 -0.41
N LYS A 614 23.73 -19.20 -1.11
CA LYS A 614 23.09 -17.95 -0.65
C LYS A 614 21.67 -18.23 -0.18
N MET A 615 21.20 -17.58 0.89
CA MET A 615 19.79 -17.63 1.29
C MET A 615 18.92 -17.06 0.17
N SER A 616 17.90 -17.81 -0.24
CA SER A 616 16.94 -17.40 -1.26
C SER A 616 15.85 -16.52 -0.63
N THR A 617 15.33 -15.54 -1.36
CA THR A 617 14.07 -14.87 -1.04
C THR A 617 12.96 -15.91 -0.83
N PRO A 618 12.03 -15.74 0.13
CA PRO A 618 11.05 -16.76 0.43
C PRO A 618 10.10 -16.93 -0.76
N THR A 619 10.20 -18.08 -1.45
CA THR A 619 9.14 -18.62 -2.29
C THR A 619 8.25 -19.49 -1.37
N PRO A 620 6.92 -19.40 -1.45
CA PRO A 620 6.03 -20.06 -0.49
C PRO A 620 6.31 -21.57 -0.36
N ALA A 621 6.45 -22.04 0.88
CA ALA A 621 6.44 -23.45 1.22
C ALA A 621 4.98 -23.95 1.25
N LYS A 622 4.73 -25.15 0.74
CA LYS A 622 3.44 -25.84 0.89
C LYS A 622 3.10 -25.98 2.37
N ASN A 623 1.94 -25.47 2.79
CA ASN A 623 1.34 -25.86 4.06
C ASN A 623 0.76 -27.28 3.97
N PRO A 624 0.73 -28.06 5.05
CA PRO A 624 0.20 -29.42 5.06
C PRO A 624 -1.30 -29.43 4.73
N ALA A 625 -1.70 -30.39 3.88
CA ALA A 625 -3.08 -30.57 3.45
C ALA A 625 -4.02 -30.85 4.63
N ALA A 626 -5.17 -30.16 4.66
CA ALA A 626 -6.31 -30.54 5.47
C ALA A 626 -6.95 -31.85 4.94
N PRO A 627 -7.63 -32.64 5.79
CA PRO A 627 -8.03 -34.01 5.48
C PRO A 627 -9.10 -34.11 4.41
N VAL A 628 -8.99 -35.18 3.61
CA VAL A 628 -9.88 -35.60 2.54
C VAL A 628 -11.27 -35.97 3.08
N GLN A 629 -12.33 -35.49 2.42
CA GLN A 629 -13.63 -36.17 2.36
C GLN A 629 -14.22 -36.10 0.94
N PRO A 630 -15.09 -37.05 0.58
CA PRO A 630 -15.00 -37.78 -0.69
C PRO A 630 -15.91 -37.26 -1.82
N ALA A 631 -15.64 -37.84 -2.99
CA ALA A 631 -16.18 -37.54 -4.31
C ALA A 631 -17.70 -37.65 -4.46
N ASP A 632 -18.27 -36.74 -5.26
CA ASP A 632 -19.46 -36.97 -6.09
C ASP A 632 -19.33 -36.07 -7.34
N GLN A 633 -19.16 -36.67 -8.52
CA GLN A 633 -20.17 -36.96 -9.56
C GLN A 633 -20.29 -35.88 -10.63
N LYS A 634 -19.78 -36.25 -11.81
CA LYS A 634 -19.90 -35.62 -13.13
C LYS A 634 -21.33 -35.82 -13.68
N PRO A 635 -21.85 -34.86 -14.46
CA PRO A 635 -22.45 -35.18 -15.76
C PRO A 635 -21.95 -34.20 -16.83
N ASP A 636 -21.24 -34.66 -17.87
CA ASP A 636 -21.76 -35.05 -19.19
C ASP A 636 -22.13 -33.86 -20.11
N SER A 637 -21.27 -33.65 -21.11
CA SER A 637 -21.49 -32.81 -22.28
C SER A 637 -22.43 -33.48 -23.27
N PRO A 638 -23.12 -32.69 -24.10
CA PRO A 638 -23.31 -33.04 -25.50
C PRO A 638 -22.68 -32.03 -26.46
N ALA A 639 -22.42 -32.55 -27.66
CA ALA A 639 -21.66 -31.96 -28.75
C ALA A 639 -22.49 -31.08 -29.71
N ASP A 640 -21.72 -30.34 -30.52
CA ASP A 640 -21.86 -30.10 -31.97
C ASP A 640 -22.60 -28.88 -32.57
N MET A 641 -21.83 -28.22 -33.46
CA MET A 641 -22.15 -27.37 -34.64
C MET A 641 -22.46 -25.85 -34.46
N PRO A 642 -22.32 -25.01 -35.52
CA PRO A 642 -21.12 -24.74 -36.33
C PRO A 642 -20.84 -23.21 -36.54
N VAL A 643 -19.66 -22.91 -37.11
CA VAL A 643 -19.11 -21.58 -37.47
C VAL A 643 -19.83 -20.94 -38.68
N PRO A 644 -20.00 -19.60 -38.72
CA PRO A 644 -20.15 -18.85 -39.97
C PRO A 644 -18.97 -17.93 -40.30
N GLN A 645 -18.81 -17.75 -41.60
CA GLN A 645 -17.70 -17.14 -42.34
C GLN A 645 -17.66 -15.60 -42.31
N ALA A 646 -16.48 -15.04 -42.55
CA ALA A 646 -16.25 -13.62 -42.84
C ALA A 646 -16.31 -13.32 -44.35
N PRO A 647 -16.68 -12.09 -44.77
CA PRO A 647 -16.44 -11.60 -46.14
C PRO A 647 -15.36 -10.51 -46.27
N ALA A 648 -14.62 -10.58 -47.39
CA ALA A 648 -13.79 -9.53 -48.03
C ALA A 648 -14.68 -8.49 -48.78
N GLY A 649 -14.30 -7.28 -49.22
CA GLY A 649 -13.11 -6.41 -49.15
C GLY A 649 -13.28 -5.18 -50.11
N GLN A 650 -12.49 -4.10 -49.90
CA GLN A 650 -12.02 -3.01 -50.82
C GLN A 650 -12.95 -1.84 -51.31
N PRO A 651 -12.45 -0.70 -51.90
CA PRO A 651 -11.16 0.07 -51.78
C PRO A 651 -11.19 1.65 -51.90
N GLY A 652 -10.04 2.34 -51.67
CA GLY A 652 -9.62 3.69 -52.22
C GLY A 652 -9.43 4.82 -51.17
N VAL A 653 -8.42 5.74 -51.12
CA VAL A 653 -7.46 6.41 -52.06
C VAL A 653 -6.29 7.11 -51.24
N PRO A 654 -5.33 7.94 -51.76
CA PRO A 654 -3.91 7.67 -52.08
C PRO A 654 -2.79 8.36 -51.21
N ASN A 655 -1.53 7.97 -51.50
CA ASN A 655 -0.22 8.22 -50.86
C ASN A 655 0.46 9.62 -51.01
N GLN A 656 1.41 9.91 -50.10
CA GLN A 656 2.71 10.57 -50.40
C GLN A 656 3.86 10.08 -49.46
N PRO A 657 5.16 10.19 -49.84
CA PRO A 657 6.16 9.13 -49.63
C PRO A 657 7.33 9.48 -48.69
N GLY A 658 7.94 8.45 -48.08
CA GLY A 658 9.26 8.57 -47.43
C GLY A 658 9.53 7.68 -46.21
N ALA A 659 9.30 6.37 -46.29
CA ALA A 659 9.81 5.38 -45.32
C ALA A 659 9.96 4.00 -45.99
N PRO A 660 10.96 3.17 -45.64
CA PRO A 660 11.06 1.82 -46.19
C PRO A 660 9.85 0.99 -45.79
N GLN A 661 9.09 0.56 -46.80
CA GLN A 661 7.84 -0.19 -46.64
C GLN A 661 8.16 -1.64 -46.25
N PHE A 662 7.76 -2.04 -45.04
CA PHE A 662 7.78 -3.43 -44.59
C PHE A 662 6.78 -4.23 -45.43
N ASP A 663 7.26 -5.22 -46.20
CA ASP A 663 6.41 -6.14 -46.94
C ASP A 663 5.92 -7.24 -45.98
N PRO A 664 4.65 -7.24 -45.54
CA PRO A 664 4.13 -8.24 -44.63
C PRO A 664 4.06 -9.65 -45.25
N ASN A 665 4.36 -9.80 -46.55
CA ASN A 665 4.41 -11.07 -47.25
C ASN A 665 5.83 -11.54 -47.59
N ALA A 666 6.90 -10.90 -47.11
CA ALA A 666 8.26 -11.42 -47.32
C ALA A 666 8.51 -12.72 -46.53
N ASP A 667 9.21 -13.67 -47.13
CA ASP A 667 9.60 -14.90 -46.43
C ASP A 667 10.65 -14.60 -45.36
N ILE A 668 10.42 -15.10 -44.14
CA ILE A 668 11.32 -14.97 -43.01
C ILE A 668 12.14 -16.25 -42.91
N THR A 669 13.46 -16.12 -42.79
CA THR A 669 14.36 -17.27 -42.55
C THR A 669 14.75 -17.33 -41.08
N ILE A 670 14.40 -18.41 -40.39
CA ILE A 670 14.78 -18.67 -39.00
C ILE A 670 15.86 -19.76 -38.94
N THR A 671 16.67 -19.76 -37.88
CA THR A 671 17.62 -20.86 -37.59
C THR A 671 17.10 -21.73 -36.45
N CYS A 672 16.99 -23.02 -36.70
CA CYS A 672 16.51 -24.05 -35.77
C CYS A 672 17.66 -24.98 -35.39
N THR A 673 17.80 -25.31 -34.11
CA THR A 673 18.91 -26.12 -33.57
C THR A 673 18.42 -27.33 -32.78
N LYS A 674 19.13 -28.46 -32.89
CA LYS A 674 18.92 -29.69 -32.10
C LYS A 674 20.29 -30.29 -31.74
N GLY A 675 20.70 -30.17 -30.48
CA GLY A 675 22.06 -30.52 -30.08
C GLY A 675 23.10 -29.62 -30.77
N THR A 676 24.07 -30.21 -31.48
CA THR A 676 25.07 -29.48 -32.28
C THR A 676 24.64 -29.23 -33.72
N GLU A 677 23.51 -29.76 -34.16
CA GLU A 677 22.98 -29.56 -35.51
C GLU A 677 22.19 -28.25 -35.64
N SER A 678 22.37 -27.55 -36.76
CA SER A 678 21.60 -26.34 -37.09
C SER A 678 21.06 -26.40 -38.52
N LYS A 679 19.84 -25.90 -38.73
CA LYS A 679 19.19 -25.78 -40.05
C LYS A 679 18.47 -24.44 -40.17
N GLN A 680 18.50 -23.86 -41.36
CA GLN A 680 17.71 -22.67 -41.69
C GLN A 680 16.37 -23.09 -42.30
N VAL A 681 15.30 -22.41 -41.92
CA VAL A 681 13.93 -22.66 -42.39
C VAL A 681 13.34 -21.33 -42.84
N THR A 682 12.94 -21.26 -44.11
CA THR A 682 12.40 -20.05 -44.74
C THR A 682 10.91 -20.24 -45.03
N GLY A 683 10.08 -19.28 -44.65
CA GLY A 683 8.65 -19.32 -44.97
C GLY A 683 7.89 -18.08 -44.50
N LYS A 684 6.56 -18.10 -44.67
CA LYS A 684 5.68 -17.03 -44.20
C LYS A 684 5.51 -17.06 -42.69
N SER A 685 5.44 -15.89 -42.07
CA SER A 685 5.25 -15.76 -40.63
C SER A 685 3.88 -16.32 -40.20
N PRO A 686 3.78 -17.14 -39.13
CA PRO A 686 4.88 -17.57 -38.25
C PRO A 686 5.59 -18.83 -38.78
N VAL A 687 6.90 -18.74 -38.98
CA VAL A 687 7.74 -19.90 -39.35
C VAL A 687 8.03 -20.74 -38.11
N GLN A 688 7.78 -22.06 -38.18
CA GLN A 688 8.01 -23.00 -37.08
C GLN A 688 9.20 -23.92 -37.33
N CYS A 689 9.92 -24.28 -36.27
CA CYS A 689 10.99 -25.27 -36.37
C CYS A 689 10.42 -26.70 -36.52
N PRO A 690 11.06 -27.56 -37.33
CA PRO A 690 10.69 -28.97 -37.44
C PRO A 690 10.74 -29.69 -36.08
N SER A 691 9.93 -30.74 -35.94
CA SER A 691 9.82 -31.48 -34.69
C SER A 691 11.18 -31.92 -34.14
N GLY A 692 11.45 -31.53 -32.89
CA GLY A 692 12.71 -31.80 -32.19
C GLY A 692 13.81 -30.73 -32.37
N TYR A 693 13.61 -29.68 -33.17
CA TYR A 693 14.50 -28.51 -33.24
C TYR A 693 13.87 -27.32 -32.51
N GLN A 694 14.68 -26.52 -31.81
CA GLN A 694 14.26 -25.28 -31.15
C GLN A 694 14.80 -24.05 -31.89
N MET A 695 14.03 -22.97 -31.90
CA MET A 695 14.46 -21.70 -32.52
C MET A 695 15.62 -21.10 -31.71
N LYS A 696 16.70 -20.74 -32.39
CA LYS A 696 17.83 -20.07 -31.74
C LYS A 696 17.46 -18.60 -31.47
N PRO A 697 17.63 -18.08 -30.23
CA PRO A 697 17.36 -16.67 -29.94
C PRO A 697 18.18 -15.75 -30.84
N MET A 698 17.53 -14.82 -31.55
CA MET A 698 18.21 -13.86 -32.42
C MET A 698 18.93 -12.81 -31.55
N GLY A 699 20.24 -12.67 -31.73
CA GLY A 699 21.03 -11.60 -31.11
C GLY A 699 20.89 -10.28 -31.89
N PRO A 700 21.16 -9.12 -31.26
CA PRO A 700 21.09 -7.82 -31.93
C PRO A 700 22.05 -7.76 -33.13
N GLY A 701 21.54 -7.35 -34.30
CA GLY A 701 22.33 -7.12 -35.52
C GLY A 701 22.20 -8.16 -36.66
N GLN A 702 21.33 -9.16 -36.55
CA GLN A 702 20.98 -10.01 -37.71
C GLN A 702 19.81 -9.41 -38.53
N PRO A 703 19.72 -9.70 -39.85
CA PRO A 703 18.66 -9.17 -40.70
C PRO A 703 17.27 -9.46 -40.10
N GLY A 704 16.51 -8.41 -39.78
CA GLY A 704 15.17 -8.51 -39.17
C GLY A 704 15.03 -8.03 -37.71
N ALA A 705 16.08 -7.51 -37.06
CA ALA A 705 15.96 -6.89 -35.74
C ALA A 705 15.53 -5.39 -35.82
N PRO A 706 14.58 -4.91 -34.99
CA PRO A 706 14.24 -3.48 -34.90
C PRO A 706 15.43 -2.68 -34.32
N GLY A 707 15.88 -1.64 -35.01
CA GLY A 707 17.02 -0.81 -34.60
C GLY A 707 16.74 0.04 -33.35
N GLN A 708 17.71 0.11 -32.44
CA GLN A 708 17.72 1.10 -31.35
C GLN A 708 18.15 2.49 -31.88
N PRO A 709 17.69 3.61 -31.27
CA PRO A 709 18.12 4.95 -31.65
C PRO A 709 19.59 5.20 -31.26
N LEU A 710 20.34 5.87 -32.13
CA LEU A 710 21.70 6.35 -31.90
C LEU A 710 21.68 7.69 -31.14
N ASP A 711 22.50 7.82 -30.09
CA ASP A 711 22.85 9.09 -29.43
C ASP A 711 23.76 9.94 -30.33
N PRO A 712 23.58 11.29 -30.40
CA PRO A 712 24.52 12.15 -31.11
C PRO A 712 25.52 12.84 -30.15
N VAL A 713 26.82 12.57 -30.36
CA VAL A 713 27.94 13.40 -29.90
C VAL A 713 28.55 14.12 -31.12
N GLN A 714 28.61 15.44 -31.06
CA GLN A 714 29.25 16.35 -32.04
C GLN A 714 30.79 16.28 -31.93
N PRO A 715 31.58 16.53 -33.01
CA PRO A 715 32.07 17.90 -33.26
C PRO A 715 32.40 18.25 -34.75
N GLY A 716 32.49 19.56 -35.07
CA GLY A 716 33.38 20.09 -36.12
C GLY A 716 32.76 20.88 -37.30
N LEU A 717 32.99 22.20 -37.30
CA LEU A 717 32.77 23.28 -38.31
C LEU A 717 33.55 23.09 -39.65
N PRO A 718 33.52 23.99 -40.68
CA PRO A 718 32.75 25.26 -40.90
C PRO A 718 32.18 25.51 -42.34
N GLN A 719 31.40 26.61 -42.46
CA GLN A 719 31.28 27.55 -43.62
C GLN A 719 30.59 27.06 -44.92
N GLN A 720 29.78 27.80 -45.69
CA GLN A 720 29.14 29.14 -45.68
C GLN A 720 28.23 29.20 -46.97
N PRO A 721 27.65 30.33 -47.46
CA PRO A 721 26.22 30.65 -47.35
C PRO A 721 25.44 30.83 -48.69
N ALA A 722 24.19 31.32 -48.54
CA ALA A 722 23.27 31.95 -49.49
C ALA A 722 22.44 30.99 -50.37
N LYS A 723 21.12 31.13 -50.51
CA LYS A 723 20.17 32.25 -50.32
C LYS A 723 18.93 31.82 -49.55
#